data_AF-E2QG08-F1
#
_entry.id   AF-E2QG08-F1
#
_cell.length_a   1.000
_cell.length_b   1.000
_cell.length_c   1.000
_cell.angle_alpha   90.00
_cell.angle_beta   90.00
_cell.angle_gamma   90.00
#
_symmetry.space_group_name_H-M   'P 1'
#
loop_
_entity.id
_entity.type
_entity.pdbx_description
1 polymer ?
#
loop_
_entity_poly.entity_id
_entity_poly.type
_entity_poly.pdbx_seq_one_letter_code
_entity_poly.pdbx_strand_id
1 'polypeptide(L)'
;MSLKGLRFTLEVDGQEPDTFAVVNFRLIQNQSYPFVMSVDVASDSFMQTAEMLLEKKATLTIWQGVIPQRYVTGVVAGFGMQENNGWQMRYHLRIEPPLWRCGLRQNFRIFQQQDIRTISATLLNENGVTEWTPLFYEDHPAREFCVQYGESDLAFLARLWAEEGIFFFERFAADSPEQKLTLCDDVAGLSQAGEFPFNPDTSAGAETECVSMFRYEAHVRPSSVQSQDYTFKVPDWPGMYEQQGESLNGQLEQYEIFDYPGRFKDEQHGKDFTLYRMESLRSDAEKATGQSNSPKLWPGTRFTLTGHPQKMLNREWQVVQSILSGDQPQALHGSQGRGTTLGNQLEVIPADRTWRPRLQSKPKVDGPQSAIVTGPAGEEIFCDEHGRVRVKFHWDRYNPATEASSCWVRVSQAWAGPGFGNLAIPRVGQEVIVDFLNGDPDQPIIMGRTYHEDNRSPGSLPGTKTQMTIRSKTYKGSGFNELRFEDATDKEQVYIHAQKNMDTEVLNDRTTDVKHDHTETIGNDQKITVGLGQTVNVGSKKEGGHDQKVIVANDRCITVRNDQMLKVTNDRTVSVSHDDSLYVRNDRWVTVKGKLEHRTTGNHISQVEGKHSLEVKGDLAEKVSGALGIKVDGEIVLESSSQISLKVGRSFVVIHSGGVDIVGPKINLNGGGSPGTPVSTLQPSVLEVLTDDEGDDKGECEKNRDSDAGSGGNDDQLDNPKKYYLRFHFTDDSSIPYANTKYIAYFADGTKREGMMDDDGYTEVFIKDIEEEIKVHLLI
;
A
#
# COMPACT_ATOMS: atom_id res chain seq x y z
N MET A 1 25.22 22.77 -69.66
CA MET A 1 26.15 21.63 -69.46
C MET A 1 25.78 20.49 -70.41
N SER A 2 26.73 19.64 -70.80
CA SER A 2 26.49 18.47 -71.65
C SER A 2 25.52 17.48 -70.97
N LEU A 3 24.43 17.10 -71.65
CA LEU A 3 23.40 16.15 -71.16
C LEU A 3 23.87 14.67 -71.17
N LYS A 4 25.13 14.39 -71.49
CA LYS A 4 25.64 13.03 -71.78
C LYS A 4 26.56 12.42 -70.70
N GLY A 5 26.66 13.01 -69.50
CA GLY A 5 27.58 12.52 -68.46
C GLY A 5 27.10 12.76 -67.02
N LEU A 6 27.96 12.43 -66.06
CA LEU A 6 27.74 12.65 -64.63
C LEU A 6 27.54 14.15 -64.34
N ARG A 7 26.46 14.50 -63.63
CA ARG A 7 26.19 15.88 -63.18
C ARG A 7 25.39 15.91 -61.88
N PHE A 8 25.45 17.05 -61.20
CA PHE A 8 24.74 17.30 -59.95
C PHE A 8 23.86 18.55 -60.08
N THR A 9 22.62 18.47 -59.58
CA THR A 9 21.68 19.59 -59.51
C THR A 9 21.15 19.74 -58.09
N LEU A 10 20.79 20.96 -57.69
CA LEU A 10 20.19 21.24 -56.39
C LEU A 10 18.94 22.10 -56.60
N GLU A 11 17.80 21.58 -56.17
CA GLU A 11 16.54 22.31 -56.14
C GLU A 11 16.23 22.71 -54.69
N VAL A 12 15.74 23.93 -54.47
CA VAL A 12 15.36 24.45 -53.15
C VAL A 12 13.95 25.02 -53.24
N ASP A 13 13.06 24.60 -52.35
CA ASP A 13 11.66 25.04 -52.34
C ASP A 13 11.54 26.57 -52.31
N GLY A 14 10.76 27.12 -53.24
CA GLY A 14 10.56 28.57 -53.39
C GLY A 14 11.62 29.28 -54.25
N GLN A 15 12.56 28.55 -54.84
CA GLN A 15 13.52 29.04 -55.83
C GLN A 15 13.24 28.44 -57.20
N GLU A 16 13.64 29.14 -58.26
CA GLU A 16 13.58 28.59 -59.63
C GLU A 16 14.57 27.41 -59.76
N PRO A 17 14.26 26.34 -60.51
CA PRO A 17 15.11 25.13 -60.59
C PRO A 17 16.56 25.39 -61.02
N ASP A 18 16.78 26.40 -61.86
CA ASP A 18 18.11 26.75 -62.38
C ASP A 18 18.85 27.80 -61.52
N THR A 19 18.33 28.12 -60.34
CA THR A 19 18.92 29.12 -59.44
C THR A 19 20.33 28.75 -58.99
N PHE A 20 20.58 27.47 -58.73
CA PHE A 20 21.81 26.98 -58.14
C PHE A 20 22.53 25.97 -59.03
N ALA A 21 23.73 26.31 -59.47
CA ALA A 21 24.66 25.37 -60.09
C ALA A 21 25.55 24.73 -59.00
N VAL A 22 25.46 23.42 -58.82
CA VAL A 22 26.27 22.69 -57.82
C VAL A 22 27.74 22.72 -58.25
N VAL A 23 28.62 23.23 -57.37
CA VAL A 23 30.07 23.26 -57.56
C VAL A 23 30.69 22.00 -56.98
N ASN A 24 30.37 21.70 -55.72
CA ASN A 24 30.77 20.47 -55.05
C ASN A 24 29.78 20.16 -53.93
N PHE A 25 29.77 18.91 -53.47
CA PHE A 25 29.06 18.53 -52.26
C PHE A 25 29.81 17.46 -51.49
N ARG A 26 29.52 17.39 -50.20
CA ARG A 26 29.95 16.33 -49.29
C ARG A 26 28.79 15.93 -48.39
N LEU A 27 28.30 14.71 -48.55
CA LEU A 27 27.24 14.09 -47.78
C LEU A 27 27.85 13.05 -46.82
N ILE A 28 27.66 13.25 -45.51
CA ILE A 28 28.07 12.32 -44.47
C ILE A 28 26.83 11.66 -43.89
N GLN A 29 26.77 10.33 -43.96
CA GLN A 29 25.68 9.52 -43.40
C GLN A 29 26.27 8.45 -42.50
N ASN A 30 25.69 8.28 -41.32
CA ASN A 30 25.98 7.16 -40.44
C ASN A 30 24.66 6.54 -40.00
N GLN A 31 24.66 5.23 -39.77
CA GLN A 31 23.54 4.55 -39.15
C GLN A 31 23.33 5.11 -37.74
N SER A 32 22.07 5.39 -37.40
CA SER A 32 21.65 6.05 -36.15
C SER A 32 22.21 7.46 -35.91
N TYR A 33 22.52 8.21 -36.96
CA TYR A 33 22.78 9.66 -36.88
C TYR A 33 22.07 10.41 -38.01
N PRO A 34 21.56 11.64 -37.76
CA PRO A 34 21.13 12.53 -38.83
C PRO A 34 22.27 12.75 -39.83
N PHE A 35 21.98 12.69 -41.13
CA PHE A 35 23.00 13.02 -42.13
C PHE A 35 23.32 14.51 -42.12
N VAL A 36 24.52 14.85 -42.58
CA VAL A 36 24.90 16.23 -42.85
C VAL A 36 25.40 16.33 -44.28
N MET A 37 24.78 17.21 -45.06
CA MET A 37 25.19 17.49 -46.43
C MET A 37 25.64 18.94 -46.56
N SER A 38 26.91 19.12 -46.89
CA SER A 38 27.47 20.42 -47.27
C SER A 38 27.45 20.53 -48.78
N VAL A 39 26.85 21.60 -49.32
CA VAL A 39 26.79 21.86 -50.76
C VAL A 39 27.29 23.27 -51.03
N ASP A 40 28.31 23.38 -51.88
CA ASP A 40 28.72 24.65 -52.45
C ASP A 40 28.00 24.84 -53.79
N VAL A 41 27.32 25.97 -53.95
CA VAL A 41 26.59 26.31 -55.16
C VAL A 41 27.02 27.67 -55.69
N ALA A 42 26.94 27.85 -57.00
CA ALA A 42 27.07 29.13 -57.68
C ALA A 42 25.69 29.57 -58.18
N SER A 43 25.37 30.86 -58.07
CA SER A 43 24.17 31.46 -58.65
C SER A 43 24.54 32.71 -59.44
N ASP A 44 23.86 32.89 -60.58
CA ASP A 44 23.92 34.13 -61.36
C ASP A 44 23.02 35.21 -60.73
N SER A 45 22.20 34.84 -59.74
CA SER A 45 21.39 35.74 -58.92
C SER A 45 22.12 36.13 -57.64
N PHE A 46 22.36 37.42 -57.44
CA PHE A 46 23.02 37.98 -56.24
C PHE A 46 22.05 38.23 -55.08
N MET A 47 20.80 37.77 -55.18
CA MET A 47 19.70 38.17 -54.29
C MET A 47 19.41 37.15 -53.18
N GLN A 48 20.12 36.02 -53.13
CA GLN A 48 19.79 34.96 -52.18
C GLN A 48 20.18 35.33 -50.75
N THR A 49 19.22 35.19 -49.84
CA THR A 49 19.35 35.50 -48.42
C THR A 49 19.03 34.29 -47.54
N ALA A 50 19.43 34.36 -46.27
CA ALA A 50 19.10 33.33 -45.28
C ALA A 50 17.57 33.16 -45.11
N GLU A 51 16.80 34.25 -45.14
CA GLU A 51 15.33 34.22 -45.00
C GLU A 51 14.64 33.43 -46.12
N MET A 52 15.18 33.50 -47.33
CA MET A 52 14.62 32.80 -48.49
C MET A 52 14.91 31.30 -48.47
N LEU A 53 15.99 30.87 -47.79
CA LEU A 53 16.55 29.53 -47.93
C LEU A 53 16.47 28.68 -46.67
N LEU A 54 16.67 29.24 -45.47
CA LEU A 54 16.60 28.47 -44.22
C LEU A 54 15.22 27.84 -44.05
N GLU A 55 15.19 26.62 -43.50
CA GLU A 55 13.97 25.82 -43.30
C GLU A 55 13.24 25.40 -44.60
N LYS A 56 13.78 25.71 -45.78
CA LYS A 56 13.26 25.20 -47.06
C LYS A 56 13.76 23.79 -47.32
N LYS A 57 12.90 22.99 -47.94
CA LYS A 57 13.29 21.68 -48.47
C LYS A 57 14.30 21.88 -49.60
N ALA A 58 15.34 21.05 -49.62
CA ALA A 58 16.33 21.03 -50.67
C ALA A 58 16.59 19.60 -51.13
N THR A 59 16.65 19.40 -52.45
CA THR A 59 16.89 18.09 -53.07
C THR A 59 18.09 18.16 -53.99
N LEU A 60 19.18 17.48 -53.60
CA LEU A 60 20.33 17.23 -54.45
C LEU A 60 20.05 16.00 -55.31
N THR A 61 20.28 16.09 -56.62
CA THR A 61 20.15 14.94 -57.53
C THR A 61 21.46 14.63 -58.23
N ILE A 62 21.85 13.36 -58.18
CA ILE A 62 23.00 12.81 -58.90
C ILE A 62 22.49 12.16 -60.18
N TRP A 63 22.97 12.64 -61.32
CA TRP A 63 22.53 12.17 -62.63
C TRP A 63 23.65 11.45 -63.37
N GLN A 64 23.29 10.40 -64.11
CA GLN A 64 24.12 9.82 -65.17
C GLN A 64 23.38 9.98 -66.50
N GLY A 65 23.79 10.96 -67.30
CA GLY A 65 23.03 11.36 -68.49
C GLY A 65 21.66 11.92 -68.12
N VAL A 66 20.59 11.24 -68.56
CA VAL A 66 19.20 11.61 -68.24
C VAL A 66 18.60 10.78 -67.09
N ILE A 67 19.33 9.79 -66.57
CA ILE A 67 18.83 8.87 -65.56
C ILE A 67 19.29 9.36 -64.18
N PRO A 68 18.37 9.69 -63.26
CA PRO A 68 18.70 10.00 -61.88
C PRO A 68 19.24 8.74 -61.21
N GLN A 69 20.43 8.84 -60.62
CA GLN A 69 21.08 7.75 -59.88
C GLN A 69 20.72 7.79 -58.40
N ARG A 70 20.51 8.99 -57.84
CA ARG A 70 20.15 9.18 -56.44
C ARG A 70 19.59 10.57 -56.19
N TYR A 71 18.61 10.63 -55.30
CA TYR A 71 18.10 11.86 -54.69
C TYR A 71 18.57 11.95 -53.23
N VAL A 72 18.89 13.15 -52.77
CA VAL A 72 19.17 13.44 -51.37
C VAL A 72 18.36 14.66 -50.95
N THR A 73 17.33 14.41 -50.16
CA THR A 73 16.35 15.41 -49.75
C THR A 73 16.53 15.75 -48.27
N GLY A 74 16.56 17.03 -47.96
CA GLY A 74 16.64 17.51 -46.59
C GLY A 74 16.09 18.92 -46.45
N VAL A 75 16.46 19.56 -45.36
CA VAL A 75 16.10 20.93 -45.01
C VAL A 75 17.38 21.74 -44.94
N VAL A 76 17.37 22.95 -45.51
CA VAL A 76 18.48 23.89 -45.38
C VAL A 76 18.56 24.36 -43.91
N ALA A 77 19.51 23.80 -43.17
CA ALA A 77 19.78 24.09 -41.76
C ALA A 77 20.84 25.18 -41.57
N GLY A 78 21.62 25.48 -42.60
CA GLY A 78 22.63 26.54 -42.57
C GLY A 78 22.86 27.18 -43.93
N PHE A 79 23.14 28.48 -43.89
CA PHE A 79 23.40 29.31 -45.06
C PHE A 79 24.66 30.15 -44.83
N GLY A 80 25.55 30.20 -45.81
CA GLY A 80 26.73 31.05 -45.81
C GLY A 80 27.00 31.64 -47.18
N MET A 81 27.42 32.90 -47.23
CA MET A 81 27.91 33.54 -48.45
C MET A 81 29.42 33.30 -48.57
N GLN A 82 29.87 32.96 -49.78
CA GLN A 82 31.27 32.70 -50.12
C GLN A 82 31.78 33.84 -51.03
N GLU A 83 32.74 33.54 -51.92
CA GLU A 83 33.34 34.50 -52.84
C GLU A 83 32.41 34.89 -54.00
N ASN A 84 32.46 36.16 -54.40
CA ASN A 84 31.88 36.65 -55.66
C ASN A 84 33.03 36.79 -56.68
N ASN A 85 32.95 36.09 -57.81
CA ASN A 85 33.99 36.13 -58.85
C ASN A 85 33.71 37.15 -59.97
N GLY A 86 32.72 38.04 -59.77
CA GLY A 86 32.27 39.05 -60.73
C GLY A 86 31.23 38.56 -61.74
N TRP A 87 31.11 37.25 -61.93
CA TRP A 87 30.12 36.63 -62.81
C TRP A 87 29.01 35.93 -62.03
N GLN A 88 29.36 35.34 -60.87
CA GLN A 88 28.48 34.51 -60.06
C GLN A 88 28.77 34.72 -58.58
N MET A 89 27.73 34.60 -57.76
CA MET A 89 27.85 34.55 -56.30
C MET A 89 27.94 33.09 -55.84
N ARG A 90 28.88 32.78 -54.95
CA ARG A 90 28.96 31.46 -54.30
C ARG A 90 28.24 31.44 -52.96
N TYR A 91 27.55 30.34 -52.71
CA TYR A 91 26.88 30.07 -51.44
C TYR A 91 27.28 28.70 -50.91
N HIS A 92 27.30 28.58 -49.59
CA HIS A 92 27.48 27.34 -48.86
C HIS A 92 26.18 27.01 -48.15
N LEU A 93 25.59 25.86 -48.45
CA LEU A 93 24.37 25.37 -47.83
C LEU A 93 24.69 24.12 -47.00
N ARG A 94 24.22 24.11 -45.75
CA ARG A 94 24.21 22.93 -44.89
C ARG A 94 22.79 22.38 -44.88
N ILE A 95 22.62 21.15 -45.33
CA ILE A 95 21.34 20.46 -45.48
C ILE A 95 21.33 19.24 -44.55
N GLU A 96 20.26 19.11 -43.75
CA GLU A 96 20.07 18.05 -42.75
C GLU A 96 18.68 17.41 -42.88
N PRO A 97 18.45 16.17 -42.40
CA PRO A 97 17.12 15.57 -42.44
C PRO A 97 16.17 16.32 -41.48
N PRO A 98 14.84 16.24 -41.68
CA PRO A 98 13.87 16.78 -40.73
C PRO A 98 14.10 16.34 -39.28
N LEU A 99 14.61 15.12 -39.05
CA LEU A 99 14.95 14.57 -37.73
C LEU A 99 15.93 15.44 -36.92
N TRP A 100 16.81 16.22 -37.58
CA TRP A 100 17.75 17.11 -36.89
C TRP A 100 17.03 18.13 -35.97
N ARG A 101 15.80 18.56 -36.33
CA ARG A 101 15.03 19.51 -35.53
C ARG A 101 14.75 19.02 -34.12
N CYS A 102 14.60 17.70 -33.94
CA CYS A 102 14.45 17.08 -32.62
C CYS A 102 15.65 17.38 -31.69
N GLY A 103 16.81 17.73 -32.24
CA GLY A 103 18.00 18.13 -31.46
C GLY A 103 17.96 19.56 -30.94
N LEU A 104 17.05 20.40 -31.43
CA LEU A 104 16.94 21.82 -31.07
C LEU A 104 16.00 22.08 -29.88
N ARG A 105 15.21 21.08 -29.48
CA ARG A 105 14.26 21.15 -28.35
C ARG A 105 14.70 20.24 -27.22
N GLN A 106 14.68 20.74 -25.99
CA GLN A 106 14.97 20.02 -24.75
C GLN A 106 13.76 20.06 -23.82
N ASN A 107 13.47 18.96 -23.12
CA ASN A 107 12.22 18.82 -22.38
C ASN A 107 12.32 17.92 -21.13
N PHE A 108 11.28 18.02 -20.30
CA PHE A 108 10.97 17.08 -19.22
C PHE A 108 9.56 16.54 -19.47
N ARG A 109 9.42 15.22 -19.65
CA ARG A 109 8.14 14.61 -20.02
C ARG A 109 8.06 13.16 -19.56
N ILE A 110 6.88 12.78 -19.12
CA ILE A 110 6.53 11.41 -18.76
C ILE A 110 5.64 10.82 -19.84
N PHE A 111 5.99 9.63 -20.31
CA PHE A 111 5.19 8.75 -21.15
C PHE A 111 4.76 7.54 -20.30
N GLN A 112 3.48 7.19 -20.34
CA GLN A 112 2.92 6.10 -19.53
C GLN A 112 2.10 5.17 -20.42
N GLN A 113 2.31 3.86 -20.26
CA GLN A 113 1.58 2.83 -21.00
C GLN A 113 1.67 3.05 -22.52
N GLN A 114 2.85 3.42 -23.01
CA GLN A 114 3.10 3.69 -24.44
C GLN A 114 4.27 2.86 -24.93
N ASP A 115 4.12 2.29 -26.13
CA ASP A 115 5.17 1.57 -26.83
C ASP A 115 6.15 2.53 -27.55
N ILE A 116 7.27 1.98 -28.02
CA ILE A 116 8.30 2.75 -28.70
C ILE A 116 7.77 3.46 -29.95
N ARG A 117 6.83 2.83 -30.67
CA ARG A 117 6.22 3.39 -31.87
C ARG A 117 5.41 4.65 -31.52
N THR A 118 4.61 4.61 -30.47
CA THR A 118 3.74 5.70 -30.02
C THR A 118 4.56 6.87 -29.48
N ILE A 119 5.60 6.60 -28.68
CA ILE A 119 6.52 7.62 -28.18
C ILE A 119 7.23 8.29 -29.36
N SER A 120 7.74 7.51 -30.31
CA SER A 120 8.38 8.01 -31.53
C SER A 120 7.43 8.87 -32.36
N ALA A 121 6.23 8.39 -32.64
CA ALA A 121 5.21 9.12 -33.40
C ALA A 121 4.91 10.48 -32.78
N THR A 122 4.75 10.53 -31.45
CA THR A 122 4.46 11.75 -30.71
C THR A 122 5.56 12.80 -30.90
N LEU A 123 6.81 12.43 -30.64
CA LEU A 123 7.93 13.38 -30.71
C LEU A 123 8.29 13.76 -32.15
N LEU A 124 8.22 12.81 -33.10
CA LEU A 124 8.46 13.08 -34.51
C LEU A 124 7.41 14.05 -35.08
N ASN A 125 6.12 13.83 -34.78
CA ASN A 125 5.05 14.72 -35.23
C ASN A 125 5.18 16.13 -34.64
N GLU A 126 5.49 16.24 -33.36
CA GLU A 126 5.71 17.54 -32.70
C GLU A 126 6.89 18.34 -33.30
N ASN A 127 7.87 17.65 -33.90
CA ASN A 127 9.03 18.25 -34.57
C ASN A 127 8.87 18.34 -36.10
N GLY A 128 7.69 18.05 -36.64
CA GLY A 128 7.40 18.15 -38.08
C GLY A 128 8.07 17.06 -38.93
N VAL A 129 8.44 15.93 -38.33
CA VAL A 129 8.94 14.75 -39.05
C VAL A 129 7.77 13.83 -39.37
N THR A 130 7.14 14.06 -40.53
CA THR A 130 5.91 13.36 -40.94
C THR A 130 6.18 12.08 -41.74
N GLU A 131 7.27 12.04 -42.50
CA GLU A 131 7.64 10.91 -43.35
C GLU A 131 8.59 9.96 -42.62
N TRP A 132 8.03 8.94 -41.96
CA TRP A 132 8.82 7.90 -41.31
C TRP A 132 8.14 6.52 -41.36
N THR A 133 8.94 5.46 -41.27
CA THR A 133 8.50 4.07 -41.36
C THR A 133 9.15 3.22 -40.27
N PRO A 134 8.36 2.55 -39.41
CA PRO A 134 8.86 1.50 -38.52
C PRO A 134 8.91 0.14 -39.24
N LEU A 135 10.09 -0.48 -39.27
CA LEU A 135 10.34 -1.85 -39.73
C LEU A 135 10.81 -2.68 -38.53
N PHE A 136 9.84 -3.05 -37.68
CA PHE A 136 10.09 -3.85 -36.49
C PHE A 136 9.73 -5.30 -36.78
N TYR A 137 10.70 -6.18 -36.56
CA TYR A 137 10.57 -7.64 -36.67
C TYR A 137 10.39 -8.28 -35.29
N GLU A 138 10.77 -7.60 -34.23
CA GLU A 138 10.57 -7.99 -32.84
C GLU A 138 9.42 -7.20 -32.18
N ASP A 139 8.87 -7.76 -31.11
CA ASP A 139 7.84 -7.09 -30.31
C ASP A 139 8.47 -6.05 -29.37
N HIS A 140 7.98 -4.82 -29.41
CA HIS A 140 8.39 -3.73 -28.51
C HIS A 140 7.18 -3.24 -27.69
N PRO A 141 6.83 -3.91 -26.59
CA PRO A 141 5.61 -3.62 -25.85
C PRO A 141 5.67 -2.30 -25.08
N ALA A 142 4.51 -1.91 -24.56
CA ALA A 142 4.33 -0.64 -23.88
C ALA A 142 5.14 -0.56 -22.58
N ARG A 143 5.83 0.57 -22.40
CA ARG A 143 6.52 0.90 -21.15
C ARG A 143 5.51 1.44 -20.14
N GLU A 144 5.48 0.87 -18.93
CA GLU A 144 4.62 1.35 -17.84
C GLU A 144 4.91 2.83 -17.52
N PHE A 145 6.19 3.19 -17.50
CA PHE A 145 6.68 4.53 -17.18
C PHE A 145 8.01 4.80 -17.87
N CYS A 146 8.09 5.88 -18.65
CA CYS A 146 9.30 6.30 -19.35
C CYS A 146 9.41 7.82 -19.34
N VAL A 147 10.57 8.35 -18.96
CA VAL A 147 10.80 9.76 -18.72
C VAL A 147 11.89 10.29 -19.64
N GLN A 148 11.56 11.33 -20.40
CA GLN A 148 12.52 12.25 -20.99
C GLN A 148 12.92 13.24 -19.90
N TYR A 149 14.18 13.20 -19.46
CA TYR A 149 14.64 13.98 -18.31
C TYR A 149 15.76 14.94 -18.69
N GLY A 150 15.40 16.19 -19.02
CA GLY A 150 16.38 17.24 -19.28
C GLY A 150 17.27 16.98 -20.50
N GLU A 151 16.82 16.19 -21.45
CA GLU A 151 17.54 15.84 -22.68
C GLU A 151 16.79 16.32 -23.93
N SER A 152 17.47 16.46 -25.07
CA SER A 152 16.81 16.84 -26.32
C SER A 152 15.90 15.71 -26.82
N ASP A 153 14.89 16.02 -27.63
CA ASP A 153 14.02 14.97 -28.18
C ASP A 153 14.82 13.97 -29.03
N LEU A 154 15.83 14.45 -29.77
CA LEU A 154 16.72 13.58 -30.53
C LEU A 154 17.57 12.69 -29.63
N ALA A 155 18.12 13.21 -28.52
CA ALA A 155 18.89 12.41 -27.58
C ALA A 155 18.01 11.34 -26.91
N PHE A 156 16.80 11.72 -26.50
CA PHE A 156 15.82 10.79 -25.93
C PHE A 156 15.43 9.69 -26.92
N LEU A 157 15.04 10.06 -28.14
CA LEU A 157 14.67 9.10 -29.19
C LEU A 157 15.85 8.18 -29.54
N ALA A 158 17.05 8.74 -29.78
CA ALA A 158 18.22 7.95 -30.14
C ALA A 158 18.63 6.97 -29.04
N ARG A 159 18.59 7.40 -27.76
CA ARG A 159 18.86 6.50 -26.63
C ARG A 159 17.78 5.43 -26.49
N LEU A 160 16.51 5.80 -26.61
CA LEU A 160 15.39 4.87 -26.44
C LEU A 160 15.35 3.83 -27.57
N TRP A 161 15.55 4.25 -28.83
CA TRP A 161 15.72 3.33 -29.94
C TRP A 161 16.90 2.40 -29.72
N ALA A 162 18.05 2.91 -29.27
CA ALA A 162 19.19 2.06 -28.98
C ALA A 162 18.91 1.03 -27.87
N GLU A 163 18.21 1.42 -26.79
CA GLU A 163 17.77 0.51 -25.71
C GLU A 163 16.89 -0.63 -26.25
N GLU A 164 15.99 -0.32 -27.18
CA GLU A 164 15.13 -1.28 -27.89
C GLU A 164 15.85 -1.97 -29.07
N GLY A 165 17.18 -1.86 -29.19
CA GLY A 165 17.94 -2.40 -30.31
C GLY A 165 17.72 -1.70 -31.66
N ILE A 166 16.76 -0.80 -31.78
CA ILE A 166 16.42 -0.10 -33.01
C ILE A 166 17.56 0.84 -33.46
N PHE A 167 17.94 0.70 -34.72
CA PHE A 167 18.76 1.67 -35.44
C PHE A 167 17.91 2.45 -36.43
N PHE A 168 18.40 3.61 -36.88
CA PHE A 168 17.67 4.42 -37.86
C PHE A 168 18.56 4.89 -39.01
N PHE A 169 17.93 5.15 -40.15
CA PHE A 169 18.58 5.67 -41.35
C PHE A 169 17.55 6.35 -42.25
N GLU A 170 18.01 7.11 -43.24
CA GLU A 170 17.14 7.70 -44.26
C GLU A 170 16.98 6.72 -45.43
N ARG A 171 15.75 6.30 -45.70
CA ARG A 171 15.41 5.45 -46.85
C ARG A 171 14.87 6.30 -47.98
N PHE A 172 15.34 6.01 -49.19
CA PHE A 172 15.02 6.75 -50.40
C PHE A 172 14.22 5.86 -51.34
N ALA A 173 13.28 6.45 -52.07
CA ALA A 173 12.67 5.78 -53.22
C ALA A 173 13.67 5.71 -54.39
N ALA A 174 13.68 4.60 -55.13
CA ALA A 174 14.61 4.43 -56.25
C ALA A 174 14.29 5.32 -57.45
N ASP A 175 13.02 5.73 -57.59
CA ASP A 175 12.44 6.41 -58.73
C ASP A 175 11.82 7.77 -58.38
N SER A 176 11.90 8.22 -57.11
CA SER A 176 11.32 9.48 -56.66
C SER A 176 12.22 10.21 -55.65
N PRO A 177 12.06 11.54 -55.49
CA PRO A 177 12.79 12.31 -54.48
C PRO A 177 12.25 12.12 -53.05
N GLU A 178 11.30 11.20 -52.84
CA GLU A 178 10.79 10.87 -51.52
C GLU A 178 11.88 10.22 -50.66
N GLN A 179 11.94 10.69 -49.43
CA GLN A 179 12.88 10.22 -48.43
C GLN A 179 12.17 10.15 -47.08
N LYS A 180 12.36 9.01 -46.39
CA LYS A 180 11.68 8.71 -45.14
C LYS A 180 12.69 8.28 -44.09
N LEU A 181 12.51 8.76 -42.88
CA LEU A 181 13.20 8.22 -41.71
C LEU A 181 12.73 6.78 -41.50
N THR A 182 13.63 5.81 -41.53
CA THR A 182 13.31 4.41 -41.26
C THR A 182 13.90 3.99 -39.93
N LEU A 183 13.05 3.46 -39.05
CA LEU A 183 13.45 2.83 -37.80
C LEU A 183 13.43 1.32 -38.03
N CYS A 184 14.50 0.62 -37.69
CA CYS A 184 14.63 -0.80 -37.98
C CYS A 184 15.39 -1.53 -36.88
N ASP A 185 14.96 -2.73 -36.55
CA ASP A 185 15.52 -3.59 -35.51
C ASP A 185 16.17 -4.86 -36.08
N ASP A 186 16.24 -5.03 -37.39
CA ASP A 186 16.88 -6.20 -37.98
C ASP A 186 17.52 -5.92 -39.35
N VAL A 187 18.64 -6.58 -39.61
CA VAL A 187 19.35 -6.52 -40.89
C VAL A 187 18.46 -6.92 -42.08
N ALA A 188 17.44 -7.74 -41.88
CA ALA A 188 16.46 -8.14 -42.88
C ALA A 188 15.69 -6.94 -43.47
N GLY A 189 15.51 -5.86 -42.70
CA GLY A 189 14.83 -4.64 -43.15
C GLY A 189 15.63 -3.77 -44.12
N LEU A 190 16.93 -4.05 -44.30
CA LEU A 190 17.82 -3.28 -45.17
C LEU A 190 17.63 -3.61 -46.66
N SER A 191 17.81 -2.61 -47.52
CA SER A 191 17.63 -2.76 -48.97
C SER A 191 18.84 -3.41 -49.65
N GLN A 192 18.62 -4.28 -50.65
CA GLN A 192 19.71 -4.93 -51.39
C GLN A 192 20.16 -4.10 -52.60
N ALA A 193 21.44 -3.72 -52.62
CA ALA A 193 22.05 -2.95 -53.72
C ALA A 193 22.65 -3.84 -54.83
N GLY A 194 22.74 -5.15 -54.61
CA GLY A 194 23.24 -6.13 -55.58
C GLY A 194 24.75 -6.41 -55.44
N GLU A 195 25.36 -6.90 -56.52
CA GLU A 195 26.79 -7.24 -56.56
C GLU A 195 27.65 -6.04 -56.95
N PHE A 196 28.73 -5.82 -56.22
CA PHE A 196 29.74 -4.81 -56.52
C PHE A 196 31.11 -5.46 -56.69
N PRO A 197 31.70 -5.42 -57.91
CA PRO A 197 33.01 -5.99 -58.15
C PRO A 197 34.10 -5.16 -57.47
N PHE A 198 35.10 -5.84 -56.92
CA PHE A 198 36.33 -5.22 -56.45
C PHE A 198 37.24 -4.95 -57.66
N ASN A 199 37.54 -3.68 -57.91
CA ASN A 199 38.43 -3.26 -59.00
C ASN A 199 39.44 -2.20 -58.50
N PRO A 200 40.67 -2.60 -58.12
CA PRO A 200 41.68 -1.66 -57.66
C PRO A 200 42.29 -0.79 -58.78
N ASP A 201 42.03 -1.11 -60.06
CA ASP A 201 42.49 -0.31 -61.18
C ASP A 201 41.53 0.87 -61.45
N THR A 202 41.97 2.06 -61.05
CA THR A 202 41.25 3.33 -61.23
C THR A 202 41.78 4.15 -62.41
N SER A 203 42.74 3.60 -63.18
CA SER A 203 43.50 4.36 -64.19
C SER A 203 42.74 4.63 -65.49
N ALA A 204 41.65 3.91 -65.73
CA ALA A 204 40.60 4.28 -66.67
C ALA A 204 39.34 4.54 -65.82
N GLY A 205 38.73 5.72 -65.92
CA GLY A 205 37.50 6.03 -65.20
C GLY A 205 36.49 4.90 -65.39
N ALA A 206 36.29 4.08 -64.37
CA ALA A 206 35.52 2.85 -64.49
C ALA A 206 34.09 3.24 -64.89
N GLU A 207 33.68 2.87 -66.10
CA GLU A 207 32.30 3.07 -66.57
C GLU A 207 31.30 2.23 -65.75
N THR A 208 31.79 1.20 -65.05
CA THR A 208 31.02 0.33 -64.17
C THR A 208 31.18 0.71 -62.70
N GLU A 209 30.09 0.58 -61.94
CA GLU A 209 30.11 0.73 -60.49
C GLU A 209 30.98 -0.36 -59.85
N CYS A 210 31.92 0.03 -58.99
CA CYS A 210 32.85 -0.88 -58.34
C CYS A 210 33.28 -0.41 -56.95
N VAL A 211 33.92 -1.30 -56.21
CA VAL A 211 34.67 -0.99 -54.99
C VAL A 211 36.17 -1.03 -55.34
N SER A 212 36.85 0.12 -55.27
CA SER A 212 38.26 0.23 -55.67
C SER A 212 39.25 0.01 -54.53
N MET A 213 38.79 0.17 -53.29
CA MET A 213 39.57 -0.12 -52.10
C MET A 213 38.67 -0.83 -51.09
N PHE A 214 39.19 -1.85 -50.42
CA PHE A 214 38.48 -2.54 -49.35
C PHE A 214 39.49 -3.00 -48.30
N ARG A 215 39.33 -2.52 -47.06
CA ARG A 215 40.27 -2.76 -45.94
C ARG A 215 39.50 -3.36 -44.78
N TYR A 216 39.72 -4.65 -44.55
CA TYR A 216 39.14 -5.38 -43.44
C TYR A 216 39.89 -5.12 -42.13
N GLU A 217 39.14 -4.92 -41.05
CA GLU A 217 39.62 -4.71 -39.69
C GLU A 217 38.80 -5.55 -38.70
N ALA A 218 39.47 -6.11 -37.70
CA ALA A 218 38.82 -6.79 -36.58
C ALA A 218 39.45 -6.34 -35.27
N HIS A 219 38.63 -6.24 -34.22
CA HIS A 219 39.04 -5.75 -32.92
C HIS A 219 38.55 -6.64 -31.79
N VAL A 220 39.36 -6.74 -30.74
CA VAL A 220 38.93 -7.35 -29.47
C VAL A 220 37.82 -6.50 -28.86
N ARG A 221 36.71 -7.15 -28.48
CA ARG A 221 35.53 -6.55 -27.86
C ARG A 221 35.05 -7.45 -26.72
N PRO A 222 34.12 -6.99 -25.86
CA PRO A 222 33.53 -7.84 -24.84
C PRO A 222 33.09 -9.20 -25.41
N SER A 223 33.37 -10.26 -24.67
CA SER A 223 33.09 -11.65 -25.06
C SER A 223 31.75 -12.15 -24.56
N SER A 224 31.22 -11.56 -23.48
CA SER A 224 29.88 -11.85 -22.97
C SER A 224 29.32 -10.62 -22.25
N VAL A 225 27.98 -10.58 -22.14
CA VAL A 225 27.24 -9.67 -21.28
C VAL A 225 26.34 -10.50 -20.38
N GLN A 226 26.38 -10.23 -19.08
CA GLN A 226 25.41 -10.71 -18.12
C GLN A 226 24.66 -9.50 -17.55
N SER A 227 23.34 -9.43 -17.77
CA SER A 227 22.51 -8.32 -17.28
C SER A 227 21.56 -8.81 -16.18
N GLN A 228 21.42 -8.02 -15.13
CA GLN A 228 20.56 -8.33 -13.98
C GLN A 228 19.63 -7.17 -13.62
N ASP A 229 18.40 -7.48 -13.23
CA ASP A 229 17.47 -6.52 -12.63
C ASP A 229 16.66 -7.17 -11.49
N TYR A 230 15.98 -6.34 -10.70
CA TYR A 230 15.12 -6.71 -9.59
C TYR A 230 13.70 -6.19 -9.79
N THR A 231 12.70 -7.01 -9.46
CA THR A 231 11.30 -6.58 -9.34
C THR A 231 10.74 -6.96 -7.98
N PHE A 232 10.18 -5.98 -7.27
CA PHE A 232 9.59 -6.22 -5.96
C PHE A 232 8.29 -7.05 -6.04
N LYS A 233 7.68 -7.16 -7.23
CA LYS A 233 6.48 -7.98 -7.45
C LYS A 233 6.79 -9.48 -7.41
N VAL A 234 8.03 -9.87 -7.75
CA VAL A 234 8.50 -11.25 -7.75
C VAL A 234 9.94 -11.28 -7.23
N PRO A 235 10.15 -11.07 -5.91
CA PRO A 235 11.49 -10.82 -5.34
C PRO A 235 12.47 -12.00 -5.49
N ASP A 236 11.95 -13.23 -5.61
CA ASP A 236 12.76 -14.45 -5.80
C ASP A 236 13.09 -14.73 -7.27
N TRP A 237 12.55 -13.96 -8.22
CA TRP A 237 12.90 -14.10 -9.62
C TRP A 237 14.36 -13.65 -9.82
N PRO A 238 15.26 -14.53 -10.34
CA PRO A 238 16.68 -14.19 -10.46
C PRO A 238 16.96 -12.97 -11.34
N GLY A 239 16.10 -12.75 -12.35
CA GLY A 239 16.19 -11.60 -13.26
C GLY A 239 17.55 -11.45 -13.94
N MET A 240 18.22 -12.58 -14.24
CA MET A 240 19.60 -12.63 -14.74
C MET A 240 19.62 -13.28 -16.12
N TYR A 241 20.18 -12.59 -17.12
CA TYR A 241 20.28 -13.07 -18.49
C TYR A 241 21.70 -12.89 -19.02
N GLU A 242 22.15 -13.83 -19.84
CA GLU A 242 23.51 -13.86 -20.37
C GLU A 242 23.47 -14.01 -21.89
N GLN A 243 24.29 -13.22 -22.57
CA GLN A 243 24.52 -13.33 -24.00
C GLN A 243 26.02 -13.47 -24.28
N GLN A 244 26.36 -14.49 -25.06
CA GLN A 244 27.71 -14.70 -25.57
C GLN A 244 27.92 -13.91 -26.86
N GLY A 245 29.12 -13.37 -27.02
CA GLY A 245 29.53 -12.66 -28.23
C GLY A 245 29.89 -13.61 -29.35
N GLU A 246 29.38 -13.34 -30.55
CA GLU A 246 29.69 -14.13 -31.75
C GLU A 246 30.94 -13.62 -32.49
N SER A 247 31.52 -14.46 -33.36
CA SER A 247 32.64 -14.10 -34.24
C SER A 247 33.82 -13.51 -33.48
N LEU A 248 34.31 -14.24 -32.48
CA LEU A 248 35.40 -13.85 -31.58
C LEU A 248 36.75 -13.65 -32.29
N ASN A 249 36.95 -14.17 -33.51
CA ASN A 249 38.17 -13.99 -34.30
C ASN A 249 39.46 -14.38 -33.54
N GLY A 250 39.38 -15.40 -32.68
CA GLY A 250 40.48 -15.89 -31.85
C GLY A 250 40.77 -15.07 -30.59
N GLN A 251 39.90 -14.11 -30.23
CA GLN A 251 40.01 -13.41 -28.94
C GLN A 251 39.75 -14.35 -27.75
N LEU A 252 40.22 -13.95 -26.57
CA LEU A 252 39.91 -14.64 -25.31
C LEU A 252 38.45 -14.39 -24.89
N GLU A 253 37.87 -15.36 -24.18
CA GLU A 253 36.46 -15.34 -23.72
C GLU A 253 36.27 -14.69 -22.34
N GLN A 254 37.35 -14.20 -21.71
CA GLN A 254 37.33 -13.66 -20.34
C GLN A 254 36.86 -12.20 -20.22
N TYR A 255 36.51 -11.53 -21.32
CA TYR A 255 36.15 -10.10 -21.34
C TYR A 255 34.65 -9.90 -21.13
N GLU A 256 34.16 -10.33 -19.97
CA GLU A 256 32.77 -10.20 -19.55
C GLU A 256 32.40 -8.76 -19.16
N ILE A 257 31.15 -8.38 -19.45
CA ILE A 257 30.49 -7.21 -18.85
C ILE A 257 29.31 -7.67 -18.00
N PHE A 258 29.33 -7.29 -16.72
CA PHE A 258 28.19 -7.41 -15.83
C PHE A 258 27.43 -6.08 -15.75
N ASP A 259 26.13 -6.09 -16.02
CA ASP A 259 25.29 -4.89 -16.14
C ASP A 259 24.14 -4.92 -15.12
N TYR A 260 24.04 -3.86 -14.30
CA TYR A 260 22.96 -3.69 -13.32
C TYR A 260 22.66 -2.19 -13.09
N PRO A 261 21.39 -1.77 -13.08
CA PRO A 261 20.20 -2.56 -13.41
C PRO A 261 20.00 -2.72 -14.93
N GLY A 262 19.53 -3.90 -15.36
CA GLY A 262 19.27 -4.23 -16.77
C GLY A 262 18.01 -3.60 -17.39
N ARG A 263 17.14 -2.97 -16.58
CA ARG A 263 15.93 -2.23 -16.97
C ARG A 263 14.81 -3.07 -17.61
N PHE A 264 14.66 -4.31 -17.16
CA PHE A 264 13.60 -5.21 -17.58
C PHE A 264 12.86 -5.77 -16.36
N LYS A 265 11.61 -6.21 -16.56
CA LYS A 265 10.74 -6.75 -15.50
C LYS A 265 10.12 -8.11 -15.85
N ASP A 266 10.52 -8.67 -16.98
CA ASP A 266 10.11 -9.99 -17.48
C ASP A 266 11.25 -10.64 -18.26
N GLU A 267 11.06 -11.91 -18.61
CA GLU A 267 12.09 -12.75 -19.20
C GLU A 267 12.43 -12.40 -20.64
N GLN A 268 11.44 -12.05 -21.45
CA GLN A 268 11.66 -11.83 -22.88
C GLN A 268 12.50 -10.57 -23.09
N HIS A 269 12.10 -9.44 -22.48
CA HIS A 269 12.91 -8.22 -22.53
C HIS A 269 14.29 -8.38 -21.92
N GLY A 270 14.40 -9.18 -20.85
CA GLY A 270 15.69 -9.46 -20.24
C GLY A 270 16.67 -10.10 -21.22
N LYS A 271 16.21 -11.06 -22.02
CA LYS A 271 17.02 -11.67 -23.09
C LYS A 271 17.30 -10.67 -24.21
N ASP A 272 16.29 -9.95 -24.67
CA ASP A 272 16.41 -9.03 -25.81
C ASP A 272 17.36 -7.86 -25.49
N PHE A 273 17.21 -7.21 -24.34
CA PHE A 273 18.11 -6.12 -23.93
C PHE A 273 19.55 -6.61 -23.73
N THR A 274 19.73 -7.82 -23.20
CA THR A 274 21.07 -8.42 -23.05
C THR A 274 21.69 -8.71 -24.42
N LEU A 275 20.91 -9.22 -25.38
CA LEU A 275 21.32 -9.42 -26.76
C LEU A 275 21.70 -8.11 -27.45
N TYR A 276 20.81 -7.12 -27.42
CA TYR A 276 21.05 -5.82 -28.05
C TYR A 276 22.26 -5.11 -27.45
N ARG A 277 22.49 -5.26 -26.13
CA ARG A 277 23.69 -4.78 -25.46
C ARG A 277 24.94 -5.47 -25.99
N MET A 278 24.94 -6.80 -26.12
CA MET A 278 26.05 -7.58 -26.66
C MET A 278 26.39 -7.16 -28.09
N GLU A 279 25.39 -7.09 -28.96
CA GLU A 279 25.52 -6.67 -30.35
C GLU A 279 26.01 -5.22 -30.46
N SER A 280 25.48 -4.30 -29.65
CA SER A 280 25.92 -2.91 -29.56
C SER A 280 27.38 -2.77 -29.16
N LEU A 281 27.84 -3.60 -28.21
CA LEU A 281 29.23 -3.59 -27.73
C LEU A 281 30.21 -4.14 -28.77
N ARG A 282 29.73 -5.00 -29.67
CA ARG A 282 30.48 -5.66 -30.74
C ARG A 282 30.17 -5.10 -32.13
N SER A 283 29.44 -3.99 -32.24
CA SER A 283 28.99 -3.43 -33.53
C SER A 283 30.14 -3.01 -34.45
N ASP A 284 31.34 -2.82 -33.90
CA ASP A 284 32.60 -2.53 -34.59
C ASP A 284 33.69 -3.60 -34.33
N ALA A 285 33.31 -4.80 -33.89
CA ALA A 285 34.24 -5.92 -33.66
C ALA A 285 34.85 -6.44 -34.98
N GLU A 286 34.06 -6.41 -36.05
CA GLU A 286 34.45 -6.84 -37.39
C GLU A 286 33.85 -5.85 -38.41
N LYS A 287 34.72 -5.12 -39.11
CA LYS A 287 34.31 -4.09 -40.06
C LYS A 287 35.24 -4.02 -41.25
N ALA A 288 34.83 -3.31 -42.30
CA ALA A 288 35.72 -2.94 -43.38
C ALA A 288 35.49 -1.49 -43.82
N THR A 289 36.56 -0.83 -44.25
CA THR A 289 36.48 0.48 -44.90
C THR A 289 36.69 0.34 -46.41
N GLY A 290 35.91 1.06 -47.21
CA GLY A 290 35.96 0.94 -48.66
C GLY A 290 35.92 2.27 -49.41
N GLN A 291 36.37 2.26 -50.66
CA GLN A 291 36.15 3.33 -51.64
C GLN A 291 35.35 2.78 -52.81
N SER A 292 34.31 3.49 -53.22
CA SER A 292 33.45 3.16 -54.36
C SER A 292 33.17 4.41 -55.19
N ASN A 293 32.86 4.23 -56.47
CA ASN A 293 32.33 5.27 -57.35
C ASN A 293 30.79 5.29 -57.39
N SER A 294 30.11 4.42 -56.62
CA SER A 294 28.65 4.28 -56.68
C SER A 294 27.93 5.19 -55.66
N PRO A 295 26.87 5.91 -56.09
CA PRO A 295 25.97 6.59 -55.18
C PRO A 295 25.00 5.63 -54.48
N LYS A 296 24.95 4.33 -54.85
CA LYS A 296 23.98 3.33 -54.36
C LYS A 296 24.27 2.73 -52.99
N LEU A 297 25.45 3.01 -52.43
CA LEU A 297 25.91 2.44 -51.17
C LEU A 297 25.80 3.50 -50.06
N TRP A 298 24.85 3.31 -49.14
CA TRP A 298 24.58 4.21 -48.01
C TRP A 298 23.99 3.46 -46.80
N PRO A 299 24.02 4.03 -45.58
CA PRO A 299 23.39 3.40 -44.41
C PRO A 299 21.93 3.07 -44.64
N GLY A 300 21.56 1.80 -44.49
CA GLY A 300 20.24 1.29 -44.93
C GLY A 300 20.31 0.28 -46.07
N THR A 301 21.50 0.03 -46.61
CA THR A 301 21.73 -0.89 -47.74
C THR A 301 22.68 -2.02 -47.38
N ARG A 302 22.47 -3.15 -48.05
CA ARG A 302 23.37 -4.30 -48.10
C ARG A 302 23.84 -4.54 -49.53
N PHE A 303 25.06 -5.05 -49.69
CA PHE A 303 25.60 -5.40 -51.00
C PHE A 303 26.51 -6.61 -50.91
N THR A 304 26.67 -7.32 -52.01
CA THR A 304 27.60 -8.44 -52.13
C THR A 304 28.90 -7.97 -52.77
N LEU A 305 30.02 -8.06 -52.05
CA LEU A 305 31.33 -7.82 -52.65
C LEU A 305 31.75 -9.04 -53.48
N THR A 306 32.23 -8.83 -54.71
CA THR A 306 32.70 -9.91 -55.58
C THR A 306 34.08 -9.62 -56.16
N GLY A 307 34.82 -10.65 -56.58
CA GLY A 307 36.12 -10.50 -57.24
C GLY A 307 37.30 -10.05 -56.36
N HIS A 308 37.14 -9.94 -55.04
CA HIS A 308 38.23 -9.60 -54.14
C HIS A 308 39.20 -10.80 -53.96
N PRO A 309 40.54 -10.62 -54.01
CA PRO A 309 41.51 -11.71 -53.88
C PRO A 309 41.39 -12.53 -52.58
N GLN A 310 41.05 -11.86 -51.48
CA GLN A 310 40.72 -12.52 -50.21
C GLN A 310 39.29 -13.07 -50.26
N LYS A 311 39.17 -14.40 -50.39
CA LYS A 311 37.88 -15.09 -50.58
C LYS A 311 36.84 -14.76 -49.51
N MET A 312 37.26 -14.70 -48.24
CA MET A 312 36.38 -14.41 -47.09
C MET A 312 35.67 -13.06 -47.18
N LEU A 313 36.22 -12.09 -47.94
CA LEU A 313 35.61 -10.77 -48.11
C LEU A 313 34.53 -10.77 -49.19
N ASN A 314 34.46 -11.79 -50.05
CA ASN A 314 33.43 -11.92 -51.07
C ASN A 314 32.14 -12.48 -50.47
N ARG A 315 31.45 -11.63 -49.71
CA ARG A 315 30.25 -11.93 -48.96
C ARG A 315 29.32 -10.72 -48.96
N GLU A 316 28.17 -10.85 -48.30
CA GLU A 316 27.28 -9.72 -48.08
C GLU A 316 27.76 -8.83 -46.93
N TRP A 317 27.71 -7.53 -47.18
CA TRP A 317 28.12 -6.46 -46.28
C TRP A 317 26.98 -5.46 -46.10
N GLN A 318 26.76 -5.04 -44.87
CA GLN A 318 25.86 -3.95 -44.51
C GLN A 318 26.64 -2.65 -44.45
N VAL A 319 26.14 -1.59 -45.10
CA VAL A 319 26.71 -0.25 -45.01
C VAL A 319 26.26 0.42 -43.71
N VAL A 320 27.22 0.83 -42.88
CA VAL A 320 26.97 1.53 -41.60
C VAL A 320 27.36 3.01 -41.68
N GLN A 321 28.27 3.38 -42.59
CA GLN A 321 28.64 4.76 -42.89
C GLN A 321 28.86 4.96 -44.40
N SER A 322 28.50 6.14 -44.89
CA SER A 322 28.86 6.62 -46.23
C SER A 322 29.29 8.09 -46.19
N ILE A 323 30.39 8.40 -46.86
CA ILE A 323 30.84 9.77 -47.16
C ILE A 323 30.88 9.92 -48.67
N LEU A 324 29.79 10.43 -49.23
CA LEU A 324 29.62 10.67 -50.66
C LEU A 324 30.06 12.08 -50.99
N SER A 325 30.99 12.22 -51.94
CA SER A 325 31.52 13.53 -52.37
C SER A 325 31.48 13.63 -53.89
N GLY A 326 31.06 14.78 -54.40
CA GLY A 326 31.05 15.08 -55.83
C GLY A 326 31.65 16.45 -56.12
N ASP A 327 32.44 16.54 -57.19
CA ASP A 327 33.06 17.78 -57.67
C ASP A 327 32.62 18.03 -59.11
N GLN A 328 32.07 19.22 -59.37
CA GLN A 328 31.55 19.69 -60.66
C GLN A 328 32.14 21.08 -60.98
N PRO A 329 33.44 21.15 -61.32
CA PRO A 329 34.17 22.42 -61.43
C PRO A 329 33.64 23.29 -62.56
N GLN A 330 33.04 22.69 -63.60
CA GLN A 330 32.43 23.39 -64.73
C GLN A 330 31.18 24.21 -64.39
N ALA A 331 30.67 24.11 -63.15
CA ALA A 331 29.63 25.01 -62.66
C ALA A 331 30.13 26.45 -62.47
N LEU A 332 31.44 26.63 -62.29
CA LEU A 332 32.08 27.94 -62.17
C LEU A 332 32.57 28.45 -63.53
N HIS A 333 32.24 29.71 -63.85
CA HIS A 333 32.84 30.40 -64.99
C HIS A 333 34.38 30.44 -64.87
N GLY A 334 35.07 30.04 -65.94
CA GLY A 334 36.54 30.03 -66.02
C GLY A 334 37.23 28.68 -65.72
N SER A 335 36.51 27.69 -65.20
CA SER A 335 37.03 26.33 -64.98
C SER A 335 37.01 25.51 -66.29
N GLN A 336 38.12 25.50 -67.03
CA GLN A 336 38.29 24.71 -68.26
C GLN A 336 39.09 23.42 -67.97
N GLY A 337 38.64 22.28 -68.50
CA GLY A 337 39.46 21.05 -68.61
C GLY A 337 39.38 20.02 -67.48
N ARG A 338 38.55 20.21 -66.43
CA ARG A 338 38.27 19.18 -65.41
C ARG A 338 36.84 18.64 -65.55
N GLY A 339 36.67 17.32 -65.54
CA GLY A 339 35.36 16.67 -65.62
C GLY A 339 34.70 16.50 -64.24
N THR A 340 33.39 16.19 -64.22
CA THR A 340 32.67 15.84 -62.99
C THR A 340 33.22 14.56 -62.39
N THR A 341 33.43 14.53 -61.07
CA THR A 341 33.86 13.32 -60.35
C THR A 341 32.93 13.00 -59.19
N LEU A 342 32.80 11.71 -58.87
CA LEU A 342 32.03 11.19 -57.73
C LEU A 342 32.87 10.15 -56.99
N GLY A 343 32.88 10.20 -55.67
CA GLY A 343 33.51 9.21 -54.82
C GLY A 343 32.70 8.97 -53.56
N ASN A 344 32.70 7.73 -53.08
CA ASN A 344 31.98 7.29 -51.90
C ASN A 344 32.93 6.51 -51.00
N GLN A 345 33.14 6.98 -49.77
CA GLN A 345 33.88 6.23 -48.76
C GLN A 345 32.87 5.52 -47.86
N LEU A 346 33.12 4.24 -47.58
CA LEU A 346 32.18 3.39 -46.87
C LEU A 346 32.82 2.82 -45.61
N GLU A 347 32.03 2.69 -44.55
CA GLU A 347 32.30 1.72 -43.48
C GLU A 347 31.17 0.68 -43.51
N VAL A 348 31.55 -0.59 -43.45
CA VAL A 348 30.63 -1.72 -43.58
C VAL A 348 30.92 -2.76 -42.51
N ILE A 349 29.90 -3.54 -42.15
CA ILE A 349 30.03 -4.72 -41.31
C ILE A 349 29.48 -5.96 -42.06
N PRO A 350 29.83 -7.19 -41.65
CA PRO A 350 29.18 -8.38 -42.20
C PRO A 350 27.66 -8.33 -42.05
N ALA A 351 26.92 -8.70 -43.10
CA ALA A 351 25.45 -8.70 -43.09
C ALA A 351 24.81 -9.96 -42.47
N ASP A 352 25.61 -10.83 -41.85
CA ASP A 352 25.12 -12.02 -41.14
C ASP A 352 24.63 -11.72 -39.71
N ARG A 353 24.72 -10.45 -39.30
CA ARG A 353 24.35 -9.95 -37.99
C ARG A 353 23.74 -8.56 -38.10
N THR A 354 22.96 -8.19 -37.10
CA THR A 354 22.34 -6.87 -37.04
C THR A 354 23.29 -5.86 -36.40
N TRP A 355 23.56 -4.75 -37.11
CA TRP A 355 24.27 -3.63 -36.49
C TRP A 355 23.39 -2.94 -35.46
N ARG A 356 23.92 -2.73 -34.24
CA ARG A 356 23.24 -1.97 -33.19
C ARG A 356 24.02 -0.70 -32.83
N PRO A 357 23.34 0.43 -32.59
CA PRO A 357 24.00 1.64 -32.14
C PRO A 357 24.58 1.43 -30.74
N ARG A 358 25.67 2.16 -30.42
CA ARG A 358 26.20 2.21 -29.05
C ARG A 358 25.13 2.78 -28.11
N LEU A 359 24.77 2.05 -27.05
CA LEU A 359 23.82 2.57 -26.06
C LEU A 359 24.35 3.86 -25.44
N GLN A 360 23.53 4.90 -25.47
CA GLN A 360 23.85 6.19 -24.87
C GLN A 360 23.59 6.16 -23.36
N SER A 361 24.34 6.96 -22.61
CA SER A 361 24.10 7.11 -21.18
C SER A 361 22.75 7.78 -20.95
N LYS A 362 21.91 7.15 -20.13
CA LYS A 362 20.65 7.74 -19.67
C LYS A 362 20.90 8.95 -18.76
N PRO A 363 20.15 10.04 -18.90
CA PRO A 363 20.19 11.13 -17.92
C PRO A 363 19.92 10.61 -16.52
N LYS A 364 20.59 11.21 -15.53
CA LYS A 364 20.40 10.87 -14.14
C LYS A 364 19.75 12.04 -13.40
N VAL A 365 18.93 11.71 -12.41
CA VAL A 365 18.47 12.69 -11.43
C VAL A 365 19.56 12.84 -10.38
N ASP A 366 20.08 14.06 -10.21
CA ASP A 366 21.20 14.35 -9.30
C ASP A 366 20.85 14.16 -7.81
N GLY A 367 19.57 14.21 -7.45
CA GLY A 367 19.12 14.00 -6.09
C GLY A 367 17.60 14.02 -5.95
N PRO A 368 17.09 13.83 -4.72
CA PRO A 368 15.66 13.74 -4.46
C PRO A 368 14.92 15.03 -4.83
N GLN A 369 13.66 14.89 -5.24
CA GLN A 369 12.78 15.98 -5.64
C GLN A 369 11.47 15.93 -4.85
N SER A 370 10.85 17.08 -4.62
CA SER A 370 9.48 17.11 -4.09
C SER A 370 8.47 16.77 -5.20
N ALA A 371 7.38 16.12 -4.81
CA ALA A 371 6.21 15.89 -5.64
C ALA A 371 4.93 15.89 -4.79
N ILE A 372 3.78 16.12 -5.42
CA ILE A 372 2.48 16.14 -4.74
C ILE A 372 1.75 14.83 -4.98
N VAL A 373 1.25 14.18 -3.93
CA VAL A 373 0.46 12.96 -4.05
C VAL A 373 -0.88 13.26 -4.74
N THR A 374 -1.27 12.41 -5.68
CA THR A 374 -2.46 12.60 -6.52
C THR A 374 -3.37 11.37 -6.50
N GLY A 375 -4.63 11.57 -6.87
CA GLY A 375 -5.65 10.53 -6.97
C GLY A 375 -6.92 11.07 -7.62
N PRO A 376 -7.98 10.24 -7.69
CA PRO A 376 -9.26 10.63 -8.25
C PRO A 376 -9.90 11.82 -7.52
N ALA A 377 -10.73 12.57 -8.24
CA ALA A 377 -11.44 13.71 -7.66
C ALA A 377 -12.30 13.30 -6.44
N GLY A 378 -12.16 14.03 -5.34
CA GLY A 378 -12.90 13.78 -4.09
C GLY A 378 -12.31 12.67 -3.20
N GLU A 379 -11.22 12.03 -3.61
CA GLU A 379 -10.55 10.99 -2.84
C GLU A 379 -9.44 11.57 -1.93
N GLU A 380 -9.36 11.11 -0.68
CA GLU A 380 -8.30 11.54 0.25
C GLU A 380 -7.12 10.57 0.26
N ILE A 381 -7.35 9.28 -0.02
CA ILE A 381 -6.33 8.23 0.01
C ILE A 381 -6.48 7.39 -1.26
N PHE A 382 -5.43 7.37 -2.08
CA PHE A 382 -5.41 6.59 -3.32
C PHE A 382 -4.11 5.76 -3.38
N CYS A 383 -4.23 4.48 -3.06
CA CYS A 383 -3.12 3.53 -3.09
C CYS A 383 -3.53 2.17 -3.65
N ASP A 384 -2.54 1.37 -4.04
CA ASP A 384 -2.74 -0.02 -4.48
C ASP A 384 -2.46 -1.03 -3.35
N GLU A 385 -2.50 -2.33 -3.68
CA GLU A 385 -2.26 -3.46 -2.75
C GLU A 385 -0.88 -3.45 -2.08
N HIS A 386 0.08 -2.70 -2.64
CA HIS A 386 1.43 -2.55 -2.12
C HIS A 386 1.62 -1.24 -1.34
N GLY A 387 0.56 -0.47 -1.11
CA GLY A 387 0.64 0.84 -0.45
C GLY A 387 1.37 1.90 -1.27
N ARG A 388 1.49 1.70 -2.60
CA ARG A 388 2.08 2.68 -3.53
C ARG A 388 1.09 3.80 -3.78
N VAL A 389 1.58 4.99 -4.08
CA VAL A 389 0.75 6.15 -4.44
C VAL A 389 1.17 6.71 -5.79
N ARG A 390 0.35 7.57 -6.39
CA ARG A 390 0.72 8.33 -7.59
C ARG A 390 1.09 9.76 -7.20
N VAL A 391 1.99 10.36 -7.97
CA VAL A 391 2.52 11.69 -7.67
C VAL A 391 2.53 12.58 -8.91
N LYS A 392 2.45 13.88 -8.68
CA LYS A 392 2.64 14.91 -9.68
C LYS A 392 3.97 15.61 -9.43
N PHE A 393 4.93 15.39 -10.34
CA PHE A 393 6.18 16.13 -10.35
C PHE A 393 5.95 17.58 -10.79
N HIS A 394 6.71 18.52 -10.22
CA HIS A 394 6.56 19.94 -10.52
C HIS A 394 6.93 20.33 -11.95
N TRP A 395 7.85 19.59 -12.57
CA TRP A 395 8.31 19.82 -13.95
C TRP A 395 7.41 19.15 -15.00
N ASP A 396 6.48 18.27 -14.60
CA ASP A 396 5.61 17.60 -15.55
C ASP A 396 4.48 18.54 -15.99
N ARG A 397 4.46 18.88 -17.28
CA ARG A 397 3.49 19.79 -17.90
C ARG A 397 2.37 19.07 -18.66
N TYR A 398 2.51 17.77 -18.90
CA TYR A 398 1.69 17.04 -19.87
C TYR A 398 0.60 16.20 -19.21
N ASN A 399 0.88 15.60 -18.05
CA ASN A 399 -0.13 14.78 -17.37
C ASN A 399 -0.97 15.63 -16.41
N PRO A 400 -2.29 15.40 -16.28
CA PRO A 400 -3.12 16.11 -15.33
C PRO A 400 -2.84 15.65 -13.88
N ALA A 401 -3.01 16.54 -12.91
CA ALA A 401 -2.85 16.24 -11.47
C ALA A 401 -4.02 15.39 -10.93
N THR A 402 -4.09 14.14 -11.37
CA THR A 402 -5.16 13.16 -11.12
C THR A 402 -4.56 11.77 -10.89
N GLU A 403 -5.36 10.72 -10.84
CA GLU A 403 -4.90 9.32 -10.89
C GLU A 403 -4.07 8.98 -12.14
N ALA A 404 -4.04 9.83 -13.17
CA ALA A 404 -3.21 9.64 -14.35
C ALA A 404 -1.83 10.34 -14.27
N SER A 405 -1.46 10.96 -13.14
CA SER A 405 -0.25 11.81 -13.04
C SER A 405 1.07 11.07 -13.28
N SER A 406 1.21 9.87 -12.71
CA SER A 406 2.42 9.05 -12.76
C SER A 406 2.11 7.55 -12.66
N CYS A 407 3.14 6.71 -12.75
CA CYS A 407 3.06 5.32 -12.33
C CYS A 407 2.85 5.20 -10.81
N TRP A 408 2.66 3.97 -10.34
CA TRP A 408 2.60 3.64 -8.92
C TRP A 408 4.00 3.69 -8.28
N VAL A 409 4.20 4.64 -7.38
CA VAL A 409 5.48 4.90 -6.71
C VAL A 409 5.48 4.27 -5.31
N ARG A 410 6.48 3.45 -5.00
CA ARG A 410 6.65 2.84 -3.68
C ARG A 410 6.95 3.89 -2.62
N VAL A 411 6.43 3.68 -1.42
CA VAL A 411 6.62 4.57 -0.26
C VAL A 411 7.45 3.88 0.80
N SER A 412 8.61 4.46 1.10
CA SER A 412 9.43 4.04 2.24
C SER A 412 8.63 4.16 3.54
N GLN A 413 8.75 3.13 4.39
CA GLN A 413 8.11 3.07 5.69
C GLN A 413 9.18 3.11 6.78
N ALA A 414 8.82 3.56 7.98
CA ALA A 414 9.76 3.59 9.11
C ALA A 414 10.23 2.19 9.53
N TRP A 415 9.39 1.16 9.34
CA TRP A 415 9.71 -0.24 9.59
C TRP A 415 8.80 -1.13 8.73
N ALA A 416 9.35 -2.08 7.96
CA ALA A 416 8.58 -2.99 7.12
C ALA A 416 9.12 -4.41 7.16
N GLY A 417 8.32 -5.37 7.63
CA GLY A 417 8.59 -6.81 7.63
C GLY A 417 7.41 -7.62 7.09
N PRO A 418 7.56 -8.95 6.92
CA PRO A 418 6.50 -9.80 6.40
C PRO A 418 5.32 -9.87 7.39
N GLY A 419 4.25 -9.13 7.11
CA GLY A 419 3.04 -9.08 7.94
C GLY A 419 3.14 -8.22 9.20
N PHE A 420 4.20 -7.42 9.38
CA PHE A 420 4.38 -6.53 10.53
C PHE A 420 5.16 -5.26 10.16
N GLY A 421 5.04 -4.21 10.98
CA GLY A 421 5.78 -2.96 10.81
C GLY A 421 4.91 -1.72 10.99
N ASN A 422 5.39 -0.60 10.45
CA ASN A 422 4.67 0.67 10.37
C ASN A 422 4.12 0.85 8.96
N LEU A 423 2.86 1.28 8.85
CA LEU A 423 2.24 1.63 7.59
C LEU A 423 1.54 2.98 7.71
N ALA A 424 2.10 3.99 7.06
CA ALA A 424 1.43 5.26 6.84
C ALA A 424 1.34 5.49 5.33
N ILE A 425 0.15 5.65 4.78
CA ILE A 425 -0.02 5.95 3.35
C ILE A 425 -0.07 7.48 3.16
N PRO A 426 0.72 8.08 2.25
CA PRO A 426 0.58 9.49 1.89
C PRO A 426 -0.82 9.78 1.34
N ARG A 427 -1.41 10.91 1.75
CA ARG A 427 -2.74 11.33 1.28
C ARG A 427 -2.65 12.24 0.06
N VAL A 428 -3.69 12.24 -0.76
CA VAL A 428 -3.83 13.16 -1.89
C VAL A 428 -3.65 14.61 -1.42
N GLY A 429 -2.82 15.36 -2.14
CA GLY A 429 -2.46 16.75 -1.81
C GLY A 429 -1.25 16.89 -0.87
N GLN A 430 -0.76 15.82 -0.25
CA GLN A 430 0.46 15.90 0.57
C GLN A 430 1.71 15.97 -0.30
N GLU A 431 2.69 16.74 0.17
CA GLU A 431 4.04 16.79 -0.42
C GLU A 431 4.90 15.62 0.09
N VAL A 432 5.59 14.98 -0.85
CA VAL A 432 6.50 13.86 -0.61
C VAL A 432 7.85 14.12 -1.27
N ILE A 433 8.90 13.51 -0.70
CA ILE A 433 10.25 13.53 -1.27
C ILE A 433 10.45 12.24 -2.06
N VAL A 434 10.66 12.37 -3.36
CA VAL A 434 10.86 11.27 -4.32
C VAL A 434 12.35 11.21 -4.68
N ASP A 435 12.96 10.07 -4.39
CA ASP A 435 14.28 9.69 -4.89
C ASP A 435 14.13 8.76 -6.11
N PHE A 436 15.23 8.46 -6.77
CA PHE A 436 15.26 7.69 -8.01
C PHE A 436 16.31 6.59 -7.91
N LEU A 437 15.91 5.32 -8.03
CA LEU A 437 16.83 4.19 -7.87
C LEU A 437 17.93 4.27 -8.94
N ASN A 438 19.20 4.26 -8.49
CA ASN A 438 20.39 4.47 -9.35
C ASN A 438 20.42 5.82 -10.10
N GLY A 439 19.62 6.79 -9.65
CA GLY A 439 19.39 8.06 -10.33
C GLY A 439 18.55 7.94 -11.60
N ASP A 440 17.93 6.78 -11.87
CA ASP A 440 17.15 6.54 -13.09
C ASP A 440 15.77 7.24 -12.99
N PRO A 441 15.46 8.22 -13.87
CA PRO A 441 14.18 8.92 -13.87
C PRO A 441 12.94 8.02 -14.00
N ASP A 442 13.10 6.80 -14.53
CA ASP A 442 11.99 5.84 -14.70
C ASP A 442 11.74 5.00 -13.43
N GLN A 443 12.56 5.14 -12.39
CA GLN A 443 12.48 4.34 -11.16
C GLN A 443 12.28 5.21 -9.89
N PRO A 444 11.18 5.98 -9.80
CA PRO A 444 10.90 6.79 -8.63
C PRO A 444 10.57 5.94 -7.39
N ILE A 445 10.98 6.43 -6.23
CA ILE A 445 10.64 5.88 -4.91
C ILE A 445 10.47 7.04 -3.89
N ILE A 446 9.38 7.04 -3.14
CA ILE A 446 9.15 8.04 -2.10
C ILE A 446 9.95 7.67 -0.86
N MET A 447 10.83 8.55 -0.43
CA MET A 447 11.75 8.35 0.71
C MET A 447 11.42 9.21 1.93
N GLY A 448 10.55 10.21 1.79
CA GLY A 448 10.22 11.12 2.88
C GLY A 448 8.96 11.93 2.64
N ARG A 449 8.63 12.76 3.64
CA ARG A 449 7.48 13.68 3.63
C ARG A 449 7.90 15.00 4.25
N THR A 450 7.29 16.07 3.76
CA THR A 450 7.55 17.43 4.26
C THR A 450 6.23 18.13 4.55
N TYR A 451 6.24 18.98 5.58
CA TYR A 451 5.19 19.97 5.80
C TYR A 451 5.51 21.22 4.97
N HIS A 452 4.47 21.91 4.52
CA HIS A 452 4.56 23.20 3.82
C HIS A 452 3.51 24.17 4.37
N GLU A 453 3.35 25.33 3.74
CA GLU A 453 2.49 26.42 4.25
C GLU A 453 1.03 25.98 4.49
N ASP A 454 0.44 25.25 3.54
CA ASP A 454 -0.95 24.79 3.62
C ASP A 454 -1.10 23.45 4.35
N ASN A 455 -0.05 22.61 4.35
CA ASN A 455 0.01 21.35 5.10
C ASN A 455 0.95 21.53 6.28
N ARG A 456 0.47 22.21 7.33
CA ARG A 456 1.26 22.49 8.54
C ARG A 456 1.38 21.26 9.44
N SER A 457 2.46 21.22 10.20
CA SER A 457 2.66 20.23 11.26
C SER A 457 1.57 20.32 12.33
N PRO A 458 1.23 19.22 13.03
CA PRO A 458 0.40 19.26 14.23
C PRO A 458 0.92 20.25 15.28
N GLY A 459 0.01 20.90 16.00
CA GLY A 459 0.35 21.90 17.01
C GLY A 459 0.57 23.29 16.43
N SER A 460 1.33 24.13 17.14
CA SER A 460 1.54 25.53 16.80
C SER A 460 3.02 25.88 16.94
N LEU A 461 3.86 25.31 16.07
CA LEU A 461 5.30 25.59 16.06
C LEU A 461 5.58 27.08 15.76
N PRO A 462 6.58 27.70 16.41
CA PRO A 462 7.55 27.09 17.35
C PRO A 462 7.06 26.96 18.80
N GLY A 463 5.81 27.30 19.12
CA GLY A 463 5.26 27.23 20.48
C GLY A 463 5.22 25.82 21.08
N THR A 464 5.00 24.80 20.25
CA THR A 464 4.95 23.38 20.65
C THR A 464 6.27 22.64 20.38
N LYS A 465 7.41 23.34 20.41
CA LYS A 465 8.74 22.76 20.06
C LYS A 465 9.21 21.61 20.96
N THR A 466 8.65 21.47 22.15
CA THR A 466 8.94 20.39 23.11
C THR A 466 7.99 19.20 22.95
N GLN A 467 7.10 19.22 21.94
CA GLN A 467 6.14 18.15 21.69
C GLN A 467 6.59 17.25 20.55
N MET A 468 6.56 15.95 20.78
CA MET A 468 6.59 14.92 19.74
C MET A 468 5.19 14.35 19.54
N THR A 469 4.71 14.28 18.30
CA THR A 469 3.32 13.92 18.00
C THR A 469 3.22 12.91 16.86
N ILE A 470 2.46 11.84 17.09
CA ILE A 470 1.92 10.96 16.05
C ILE A 470 0.41 11.18 16.03
N ARG A 471 -0.07 11.94 15.05
CA ARG A 471 -1.49 12.29 14.89
C ARG A 471 -2.01 11.81 13.54
N SER A 472 -3.13 11.10 13.57
CA SER A 472 -3.87 10.68 12.37
C SER A 472 -4.96 11.71 12.00
N LYS A 473 -5.70 11.46 10.91
CA LYS A 473 -6.90 12.22 10.57
C LYS A 473 -8.00 11.22 10.20
N THR A 474 -9.22 11.40 10.69
CA THR A 474 -10.37 10.60 10.25
C THR A 474 -10.51 10.71 8.73
N TYR A 475 -10.66 9.56 8.05
CA TYR A 475 -10.85 9.54 6.60
C TYR A 475 -12.13 10.27 6.23
N LYS A 476 -12.03 11.24 5.30
CA LYS A 476 -13.17 12.09 4.87
C LYS A 476 -13.89 12.80 6.04
N GLY A 477 -13.18 13.06 7.14
CA GLY A 477 -13.71 13.72 8.34
C GLY A 477 -12.67 14.60 9.03
N SER A 478 -13.06 15.24 10.14
CA SER A 478 -12.22 16.19 10.88
C SER A 478 -11.63 15.66 12.19
N GLY A 479 -12.00 14.45 12.60
CA GLY A 479 -11.49 13.82 13.83
C GLY A 479 -10.04 13.33 13.71
N PHE A 480 -9.47 12.85 14.81
CA PHE A 480 -8.11 12.30 14.84
C PHE A 480 -7.89 11.33 16.01
N ASN A 481 -6.96 10.39 15.84
CA ASN A 481 -6.31 9.69 16.95
C ASN A 481 -4.91 10.28 17.16
N GLU A 482 -4.44 10.36 18.40
CA GLU A 482 -3.15 10.98 18.73
C GLU A 482 -2.41 10.23 19.85
N LEU A 483 -1.10 10.05 19.64
CA LEU A 483 -0.13 9.79 20.68
C LEU A 483 0.86 10.97 20.71
N ARG A 484 0.90 11.70 21.83
CA ARG A 484 1.75 12.88 21.99
C ARG A 484 2.57 12.78 23.27
N PHE A 485 3.84 13.16 23.17
CA PHE A 485 4.77 13.31 24.27
C PHE A 485 5.11 14.80 24.40
N GLU A 486 4.96 15.35 25.61
CA GLU A 486 5.42 16.69 25.99
C GLU A 486 6.64 16.54 26.89
N ASP A 487 7.75 17.16 26.49
CA ASP A 487 9.04 17.10 27.19
C ASP A 487 9.43 18.44 27.84
N ALA A 488 8.47 19.38 27.99
CA ALA A 488 8.69 20.58 28.78
C ALA A 488 8.95 20.21 30.26
N THR A 489 10.08 20.68 30.79
CA THR A 489 10.51 20.41 32.16
C THR A 489 9.43 20.76 33.18
N ASP A 490 9.18 19.84 34.11
CA ASP A 490 8.16 19.92 35.16
C ASP A 490 6.71 19.98 34.63
N LYS A 491 6.51 19.67 33.35
CA LYS A 491 5.22 19.64 32.65
C LYS A 491 5.12 18.45 31.68
N GLU A 492 5.92 17.42 31.90
CA GLU A 492 5.98 16.25 31.04
C GLU A 492 4.62 15.54 30.98
N GLN A 493 4.20 15.14 29.78
CA GLN A 493 2.91 14.49 29.59
C GLN A 493 2.96 13.47 28.46
N VAL A 494 2.37 12.30 28.69
CA VAL A 494 1.94 11.40 27.62
C VAL A 494 0.43 11.57 27.44
N TYR A 495 0.03 11.96 26.23
CA TYR A 495 -1.38 12.11 25.85
C TYR A 495 -1.75 11.04 24.82
N ILE A 496 -2.77 10.25 25.15
CA ILE A 496 -3.36 9.24 24.29
C ILE A 496 -4.80 9.63 24.02
N HIS A 497 -5.15 9.81 22.75
CA HIS A 497 -6.50 10.14 22.32
C HIS A 497 -7.00 9.15 21.27
N ALA A 498 -8.11 8.51 21.59
CA ALA A 498 -8.88 7.69 20.66
C ALA A 498 -10.15 8.45 20.25
N GLN A 499 -10.36 8.61 18.94
CA GLN A 499 -11.53 9.33 18.41
C GLN A 499 -12.85 8.61 18.68
N LYS A 500 -12.82 7.29 18.85
CA LYS A 500 -14.01 6.45 19.05
C LYS A 500 -13.74 5.34 20.09
N ASN A 501 -13.34 4.15 19.64
CA ASN A 501 -13.04 3.03 20.53
C ASN A 501 -11.54 3.00 20.87
N MET A 502 -11.21 2.58 22.10
CA MET A 502 -9.86 2.24 22.51
C MET A 502 -9.88 0.83 23.11
N ASP A 503 -9.36 -0.14 22.36
CA ASP A 503 -9.23 -1.51 22.80
C ASP A 503 -7.79 -1.77 23.26
N THR A 504 -7.62 -2.47 24.38
CA THR A 504 -6.30 -2.82 24.92
C THR A 504 -6.30 -4.27 25.36
N GLU A 505 -5.51 -5.09 24.66
CA GLU A 505 -5.35 -6.51 24.95
C GLU A 505 -3.95 -6.79 25.51
N VAL A 506 -3.88 -7.47 26.64
CA VAL A 506 -2.63 -7.85 27.30
C VAL A 506 -2.68 -9.34 27.59
N LEU A 507 -1.79 -10.11 26.96
CA LEU A 507 -1.83 -11.58 26.98
C LEU A 507 -1.28 -12.20 28.27
N ASN A 508 -0.59 -11.41 29.09
CA ASN A 508 -0.05 -11.87 30.38
C ASN A 508 -0.35 -10.85 31.48
N ASP A 509 0.63 -10.04 31.89
CA ASP A 509 0.49 -9.14 33.04
C ASP A 509 0.36 -7.67 32.58
N ARG A 510 -0.65 -6.97 33.12
CA ARG A 510 -0.76 -5.51 33.05
C ARG A 510 -0.50 -4.92 34.43
N THR A 511 0.59 -4.17 34.57
CA THR A 511 0.91 -3.41 35.79
C THR A 511 0.64 -1.93 35.59
N THR A 512 0.05 -1.26 36.57
CA THR A 512 -0.11 0.20 36.60
C THR A 512 0.39 0.71 37.95
N ASP A 513 1.39 1.59 37.93
CA ASP A 513 1.96 2.24 39.11
C ASP A 513 1.85 3.77 38.94
N VAL A 514 1.15 4.42 39.85
CA VAL A 514 0.89 5.86 39.83
C VAL A 514 1.36 6.46 41.16
N LYS A 515 2.39 7.31 41.09
CA LYS A 515 3.08 7.85 42.28
C LYS A 515 2.33 8.98 43.00
N HIS A 516 1.40 9.62 42.30
CA HIS A 516 0.57 10.69 42.84
C HIS A 516 -0.90 10.27 42.72
N ASP A 517 -1.66 10.89 41.83
CA ASP A 517 -3.10 10.64 41.71
C ASP A 517 -3.46 9.89 40.43
N HIS A 518 -4.41 8.96 40.53
CA HIS A 518 -5.12 8.36 39.40
C HIS A 518 -6.58 8.80 39.42
N THR A 519 -7.06 9.39 38.32
CA THR A 519 -8.47 9.77 38.13
C THR A 519 -9.01 9.07 36.89
N GLU A 520 -10.11 8.34 37.05
CA GLU A 520 -10.85 7.70 35.96
C GLU A 520 -12.29 8.24 35.98
N THR A 521 -12.84 8.55 34.80
CA THR A 521 -14.21 9.04 34.67
C THR A 521 -14.89 8.31 33.52
N ILE A 522 -15.93 7.55 33.85
CA ILE A 522 -16.71 6.77 32.89
C ILE A 522 -18.06 7.46 32.71
N GLY A 523 -18.35 7.89 31.48
CA GLY A 523 -19.58 8.66 31.19
C GLY A 523 -20.85 7.82 31.11
N ASN A 524 -20.72 6.50 30.97
CA ASN A 524 -21.81 5.54 30.93
C ASN A 524 -21.46 4.35 31.84
N ASP A 525 -21.35 3.14 31.30
CA ASP A 525 -21.17 1.92 32.09
C ASP A 525 -19.70 1.47 32.22
N GLN A 526 -19.35 0.93 33.39
CA GLN A 526 -18.13 0.19 33.63
C GLN A 526 -18.47 -1.26 34.01
N LYS A 527 -17.96 -2.23 33.25
CA LYS A 527 -18.07 -3.66 33.55
C LYS A 527 -16.70 -4.24 33.85
N ILE A 528 -16.55 -4.89 35.00
CA ILE A 528 -15.33 -5.59 35.41
C ILE A 528 -15.69 -7.07 35.62
N THR A 529 -14.93 -7.97 35.00
CA THR A 529 -15.09 -9.41 35.18
C THR A 529 -13.74 -9.98 35.62
N VAL A 530 -13.74 -10.71 36.74
CA VAL A 530 -12.54 -11.32 37.32
C VAL A 530 -12.77 -12.83 37.43
N GLY A 531 -11.99 -13.62 36.69
CA GLY A 531 -12.22 -15.07 36.58
C GLY A 531 -11.77 -15.91 37.78
N LEU A 532 -10.78 -15.44 38.56
CA LEU A 532 -10.22 -16.17 39.70
C LEU A 532 -10.44 -15.42 41.02
N GLY A 533 -9.72 -14.31 41.23
CA GLY A 533 -9.78 -13.57 42.48
C GLY A 533 -9.40 -12.10 42.30
N GLN A 534 -10.11 -11.24 43.02
CA GLN A 534 -9.84 -9.81 43.10
C GLN A 534 -9.48 -9.45 44.54
N THR A 535 -8.35 -8.79 44.75
CA THR A 535 -7.96 -8.23 46.04
C THR A 535 -7.84 -6.72 45.91
N VAL A 536 -8.61 -5.97 46.71
CA VAL A 536 -8.53 -4.51 46.78
C VAL A 536 -8.02 -4.13 48.17
N ASN A 537 -6.83 -3.53 48.21
CA ASN A 537 -6.24 -3.02 49.45
C ASN A 537 -6.25 -1.49 49.41
N VAL A 538 -6.97 -0.85 50.35
CA VAL A 538 -7.00 0.61 50.52
C VAL A 538 -6.29 0.94 51.82
N GLY A 539 -5.06 1.47 51.73
CA GLY A 539 -4.23 1.82 52.89
C GLY A 539 -3.72 0.61 53.68
N SER A 540 -2.45 0.23 53.50
CA SER A 540 -1.85 -0.94 54.18
C SER A 540 -1.11 -0.62 55.48
N LYS A 541 -0.98 0.68 55.83
CA LYS A 541 -0.33 1.17 57.05
C LYS A 541 -1.20 2.25 57.71
N LYS A 542 -1.17 2.34 59.05
CA LYS A 542 -1.84 3.42 59.80
C LYS A 542 -1.00 4.71 59.75
N GLU A 543 -0.92 5.31 58.57
CA GLU A 543 -0.30 6.61 58.34
C GLU A 543 -1.37 7.54 57.77
N GLY A 544 -2.17 8.15 58.64
CA GLY A 544 -3.05 9.30 58.35
C GLY A 544 -3.98 9.22 57.12
N GLY A 545 -5.27 8.99 57.34
CA GLY A 545 -6.32 9.51 56.44
C GLY A 545 -6.75 8.64 55.25
N HIS A 546 -6.53 7.32 55.27
CA HIS A 546 -7.07 6.44 54.22
C HIS A 546 -8.55 6.13 54.47
N ASP A 547 -9.42 6.53 53.54
CA ASP A 547 -10.84 6.20 53.53
C ASP A 547 -11.24 5.50 52.22
N GLN A 548 -12.22 4.60 52.32
CA GLN A 548 -12.96 4.10 51.15
C GLN A 548 -14.39 4.59 51.29
N LYS A 549 -14.81 5.47 50.38
CA LYS A 549 -16.20 5.95 50.31
C LYS A 549 -16.88 5.39 49.08
N VAL A 550 -17.97 4.65 49.29
CA VAL A 550 -18.84 4.14 48.22
C VAL A 550 -20.19 4.84 48.35
N ILE A 551 -20.60 5.58 47.31
CA ILE A 551 -21.91 6.23 47.23
C ILE A 551 -22.68 5.56 46.09
N VAL A 552 -23.88 5.05 46.40
CA VAL A 552 -24.78 4.43 45.40
C VAL A 552 -26.08 5.22 45.42
N ALA A 553 -26.50 5.73 44.26
CA ALA A 553 -27.65 6.63 44.16
C ALA A 553 -29.00 5.91 44.15
N ASN A 554 -29.04 4.68 43.63
CA ASN A 554 -30.25 3.86 43.57
C ASN A 554 -30.04 2.59 44.41
N ASP A 555 -29.85 1.44 43.78
CA ASP A 555 -29.80 0.16 44.48
C ASP A 555 -28.38 -0.44 44.50
N ARG A 556 -28.03 -1.12 45.59
CA ARG A 556 -26.81 -1.95 45.70
C ARG A 556 -27.23 -3.37 46.05
N CYS A 557 -27.06 -4.30 45.11
CA CYS A 557 -27.22 -5.73 45.33
C CYS A 557 -25.85 -6.39 45.57
N ILE A 558 -25.77 -7.32 46.52
CA ILE A 558 -24.57 -8.13 46.78
C ILE A 558 -25.02 -9.58 46.92
N THR A 559 -24.58 -10.45 46.01
CA THR A 559 -24.79 -11.89 46.10
C THR A 559 -23.46 -12.56 46.45
N VAL A 560 -23.43 -13.34 47.54
CA VAL A 560 -22.26 -14.12 47.95
C VAL A 560 -22.65 -15.58 47.94
N ARG A 561 -21.99 -16.39 47.09
CA ARG A 561 -22.33 -17.82 46.92
C ARG A 561 -21.79 -18.73 48.02
N ASN A 562 -20.68 -18.35 48.63
CA ASN A 562 -20.07 -19.09 49.73
C ASN A 562 -20.10 -18.24 51.00
N ASP A 563 -18.94 -17.83 51.53
CA ASP A 563 -18.87 -17.11 52.79
C ASP A 563 -18.68 -15.60 52.60
N GLN A 564 -19.42 -14.79 53.36
CA GLN A 564 -19.10 -13.39 53.59
C GLN A 564 -18.57 -13.20 55.02
N MET A 565 -17.27 -12.89 55.16
CA MET A 565 -16.68 -12.56 56.46
C MET A 565 -16.46 -11.05 56.59
N LEU A 566 -17.17 -10.41 57.52
CA LEU A 566 -16.96 -9.00 57.87
C LEU A 566 -16.30 -8.90 59.26
N LYS A 567 -15.09 -8.33 59.31
CA LYS A 567 -14.38 -8.03 60.57
C LYS A 567 -14.20 -6.52 60.71
N VAL A 568 -14.83 -5.94 61.72
CA VAL A 568 -14.68 -4.52 62.08
C VAL A 568 -13.96 -4.42 63.42
N THR A 569 -12.83 -3.69 63.48
CA THR A 569 -11.98 -3.60 64.67
C THR A 569 -12.34 -2.46 65.61
N ASN A 570 -12.99 -1.42 65.10
CA ASN A 570 -13.53 -0.31 65.88
C ASN A 570 -15.08 -0.37 65.79
N ASP A 571 -15.73 0.70 65.34
CA ASP A 571 -17.18 0.80 65.33
C ASP A 571 -17.79 0.39 63.98
N ARG A 572 -18.91 -0.36 64.03
CA ARG A 572 -19.84 -0.54 62.91
C ARG A 572 -21.14 0.18 63.25
N THR A 573 -21.50 1.20 62.48
CA THR A 573 -22.80 1.88 62.58
C THR A 573 -23.63 1.57 61.33
N VAL A 574 -24.89 1.18 61.51
CA VAL A 574 -25.86 0.97 60.42
C VAL A 574 -27.08 1.83 60.70
N SER A 575 -27.54 2.59 59.71
CA SER A 575 -28.77 3.38 59.79
C SER A 575 -29.63 3.04 58.58
N VAL A 576 -30.85 2.56 58.84
CA VAL A 576 -31.84 2.17 57.83
C VAL A 576 -33.08 3.03 58.04
N SER A 577 -33.58 3.65 56.97
CA SER A 577 -34.68 4.61 57.05
C SER A 577 -36.08 3.99 56.92
N HIS A 578 -36.19 2.85 56.23
CA HIS A 578 -37.43 2.10 56.06
C HIS A 578 -37.29 0.75 56.76
N ASP A 579 -37.07 -0.34 56.01
CA ASP A 579 -37.09 -1.70 56.53
C ASP A 579 -35.72 -2.37 56.45
N ASP A 580 -35.38 -3.15 57.48
CA ASP A 580 -34.25 -4.08 57.52
C ASP A 580 -34.82 -5.49 57.74
N SER A 581 -34.69 -6.37 56.75
CA SER A 581 -35.21 -7.74 56.78
C SER A 581 -34.06 -8.75 56.80
N LEU A 582 -34.09 -9.68 57.76
CA LEU A 582 -33.07 -10.73 57.90
C LEU A 582 -33.73 -12.11 57.95
N TYR A 583 -33.35 -12.96 57.00
CA TYR A 583 -33.70 -14.39 56.97
C TYR A 583 -32.43 -15.22 57.16
N VAL A 584 -32.47 -16.22 58.06
CA VAL A 584 -31.36 -17.14 58.35
C VAL A 584 -31.88 -18.57 58.38
N ARG A 585 -31.40 -19.43 57.48
CA ARG A 585 -31.93 -20.80 57.30
C ARG A 585 -31.53 -21.77 58.42
N ASN A 586 -30.30 -21.66 58.90
CA ASN A 586 -29.77 -22.50 59.99
C ASN A 586 -29.71 -21.66 61.28
N ASP A 587 -28.52 -21.51 61.86
CA ASP A 587 -28.35 -20.86 63.15
C ASP A 587 -27.92 -19.39 63.02
N ARG A 588 -28.54 -18.52 63.84
CA ARG A 588 -28.03 -17.18 64.12
C ARG A 588 -27.44 -17.13 65.53
N TRP A 589 -26.12 -16.98 65.63
CA TRP A 589 -25.43 -16.80 66.91
C TRP A 589 -25.17 -15.32 67.18
N VAL A 590 -25.59 -14.81 68.34
CA VAL A 590 -25.33 -13.44 68.79
C VAL A 590 -24.67 -13.45 70.16
N THR A 591 -23.42 -13.01 70.22
CA THR A 591 -22.67 -12.87 71.48
C THR A 591 -22.32 -11.41 71.71
N VAL A 592 -22.80 -10.84 72.81
CA VAL A 592 -22.48 -9.47 73.23
C VAL A 592 -21.80 -9.53 74.59
N LYS A 593 -20.51 -9.14 74.65
CA LYS A 593 -19.75 -9.10 75.92
C LYS A 593 -20.10 -7.90 76.79
N GLY A 594 -20.51 -6.80 76.15
CA GLY A 594 -20.92 -5.56 76.80
C GLY A 594 -22.43 -5.52 77.00
N LYS A 595 -23.02 -4.37 76.72
CA LYS A 595 -24.46 -4.10 76.84
C LYS A 595 -25.16 -4.35 75.50
N LEU A 596 -26.26 -5.10 75.52
CA LEU A 596 -27.22 -5.16 74.42
C LEU A 596 -28.47 -4.36 74.82
N GLU A 597 -28.77 -3.29 74.09
CA GLU A 597 -30.02 -2.53 74.25
C GLU A 597 -30.90 -2.76 73.03
N HIS A 598 -32.14 -3.20 73.27
CA HIS A 598 -33.15 -3.34 72.23
C HIS A 598 -34.37 -2.51 72.63
N ARG A 599 -34.73 -1.54 71.80
CA ARG A 599 -35.92 -0.72 71.97
C ARG A 599 -36.83 -0.89 70.75
N THR A 600 -38.05 -1.35 70.98
CA THR A 600 -39.10 -1.42 69.97
C THR A 600 -40.19 -0.41 70.34
N THR A 601 -40.58 0.47 69.42
CA THR A 601 -41.66 1.45 69.64
C THR A 601 -43.03 0.91 69.21
N GLY A 602 -43.05 0.06 68.19
CA GLY A 602 -44.22 -0.71 67.78
C GLY A 602 -44.31 -2.07 68.49
N ASN A 603 -44.87 -3.06 67.80
CA ASN A 603 -45.01 -4.41 68.32
C ASN A 603 -43.67 -5.15 68.29
N HIS A 604 -43.32 -5.84 69.39
CA HIS A 604 -42.28 -6.86 69.40
C HIS A 604 -42.95 -8.24 69.45
N ILE A 605 -42.77 -9.05 68.40
CA ILE A 605 -43.36 -10.39 68.29
C ILE A 605 -42.22 -11.39 68.21
N SER A 606 -42.22 -12.39 69.10
CA SER A 606 -41.27 -13.50 69.11
C SER A 606 -42.04 -14.81 69.12
N GLN A 607 -42.00 -15.53 68.00
CA GLN A 607 -42.57 -16.86 67.87
C GLN A 607 -41.42 -17.87 67.85
N VAL A 608 -41.51 -18.89 68.71
CA VAL A 608 -40.53 -19.98 68.78
C VAL A 608 -41.32 -21.28 68.71
N GLU A 609 -41.16 -22.02 67.61
CA GLU A 609 -41.82 -23.32 67.42
C GLU A 609 -41.14 -24.44 68.21
N GLY A 610 -39.83 -24.32 68.39
CA GLY A 610 -39.04 -25.19 69.25
C GLY A 610 -39.01 -24.74 70.71
N LYS A 611 -37.91 -25.04 71.39
CA LYS A 611 -37.71 -24.64 72.79
C LYS A 611 -37.22 -23.20 72.89
N HIS A 612 -38.01 -22.33 73.52
CA HIS A 612 -37.50 -21.05 74.01
C HIS A 612 -36.88 -21.25 75.41
N SER A 613 -35.58 -21.06 75.54
CA SER A 613 -34.85 -21.17 76.82
C SER A 613 -34.25 -19.83 77.20
N LEU A 614 -34.63 -19.31 78.36
CA LEU A 614 -34.10 -18.07 78.92
C LEU A 614 -33.44 -18.38 80.27
N GLU A 615 -32.13 -18.14 80.37
CA GLU A 615 -31.39 -18.20 81.63
C GLU A 615 -30.90 -16.79 81.96
N VAL A 616 -31.28 -16.27 83.13
CA VAL A 616 -30.83 -14.97 83.62
C VAL A 616 -30.08 -15.19 84.93
N LYS A 617 -28.77 -14.90 84.93
CA LYS A 617 -27.91 -15.06 86.12
C LYS A 617 -28.07 -13.93 87.13
N GLY A 618 -28.61 -12.78 86.69
CA GLY A 618 -29.01 -11.67 87.54
C GLY A 618 -30.53 -11.60 87.67
N ASP A 619 -31.06 -10.39 87.81
CA ASP A 619 -32.50 -10.18 87.92
C ASP A 619 -33.17 -10.17 86.54
N LEU A 620 -34.26 -10.93 86.40
CA LEU A 620 -35.23 -10.74 85.32
C LEU A 620 -36.38 -9.89 85.85
N ALA A 621 -36.55 -8.69 85.30
CA ALA A 621 -37.64 -7.79 85.65
C ALA A 621 -38.54 -7.53 84.43
N GLU A 622 -39.76 -8.06 84.46
CA GLU A 622 -40.77 -7.82 83.45
C GLU A 622 -41.83 -6.84 83.98
N LYS A 623 -41.92 -5.67 83.36
CA LYS A 623 -42.95 -4.67 83.67
C LYS A 623 -43.92 -4.55 82.51
N VAL A 624 -45.15 -5.01 82.71
CA VAL A 624 -46.23 -4.92 81.73
C VAL A 624 -47.26 -3.91 82.22
N SER A 625 -47.55 -2.87 81.42
CA SER A 625 -48.57 -1.87 81.77
C SER A 625 -49.99 -2.29 81.39
N GLY A 626 -50.10 -3.19 80.40
CA GLY A 626 -51.35 -3.83 80.00
C GLY A 626 -51.55 -5.16 80.74
N ALA A 627 -51.91 -6.21 80.01
CA ALA A 627 -52.08 -7.55 80.56
C ALA A 627 -50.86 -8.44 80.30
N LEU A 628 -50.42 -9.19 81.31
CA LEU A 628 -49.48 -10.31 81.17
C LEU A 628 -50.29 -11.60 81.14
N GLY A 629 -50.21 -12.35 80.04
CA GLY A 629 -50.87 -13.64 79.87
C GLY A 629 -49.85 -14.75 79.71
N ILE A 630 -49.96 -15.81 80.51
CA ILE A 630 -49.19 -17.04 80.35
C ILE A 630 -50.21 -18.15 80.13
N LYS A 631 -50.26 -18.69 78.92
CA LYS A 631 -51.07 -19.86 78.57
C LYS A 631 -50.11 -20.98 78.17
N VAL A 632 -50.26 -22.13 78.82
CA VAL A 632 -49.47 -23.34 78.55
C VAL A 632 -50.44 -24.50 78.47
N ASP A 633 -50.34 -25.32 77.42
CA ASP A 633 -51.21 -26.50 77.25
C ASP A 633 -50.76 -27.67 78.15
N GLY A 634 -49.48 -27.68 78.55
CA GLY A 634 -48.90 -28.60 79.53
C GLY A 634 -48.79 -28.00 80.94
N GLU A 635 -47.61 -28.11 81.54
CA GLU A 635 -47.37 -27.71 82.93
C GLU A 635 -46.79 -26.29 83.04
N ILE A 636 -47.26 -25.52 84.03
CA ILE A 636 -46.59 -24.30 84.50
C ILE A 636 -45.95 -24.62 85.85
N VAL A 637 -44.61 -24.61 85.89
CA VAL A 637 -43.84 -24.74 87.13
C VAL A 637 -43.23 -23.38 87.46
N LEU A 638 -43.60 -22.84 88.62
CA LEU A 638 -42.91 -21.71 89.25
C LEU A 638 -42.22 -22.25 90.49
N GLU A 639 -40.89 -22.16 90.52
CA GLU A 639 -40.08 -22.64 91.63
C GLU A 639 -39.20 -21.49 92.14
N SER A 640 -39.14 -21.34 93.46
CA SER A 640 -38.27 -20.39 94.13
C SER A 640 -37.70 -21.06 95.37
N SER A 641 -36.40 -20.92 95.60
CA SER A 641 -35.74 -21.42 96.80
C SER A 641 -36.12 -20.65 98.06
N SER A 642 -36.72 -19.47 97.90
CA SER A 642 -37.11 -18.59 99.00
C SER A 642 -38.63 -18.42 99.09
N GLN A 643 -39.20 -17.72 98.11
CA GLN A 643 -40.58 -17.28 98.14
C GLN A 643 -41.11 -17.06 96.72
N ILE A 644 -42.36 -17.46 96.49
CA ILE A 644 -43.18 -17.04 95.35
C ILE A 644 -44.28 -16.14 95.90
N SER A 645 -44.45 -14.93 95.33
CA SER A 645 -45.45 -13.96 95.77
C SER A 645 -46.30 -13.53 94.60
N LEU A 646 -47.61 -13.77 94.72
CA LEU A 646 -48.63 -13.32 93.78
C LEU A 646 -49.47 -12.26 94.48
N LYS A 647 -49.31 -11.00 94.10
CA LYS A 647 -49.97 -9.86 94.76
C LYS A 647 -50.87 -9.10 93.80
N VAL A 648 -52.10 -8.85 94.25
CA VAL A 648 -53.08 -8.01 93.54
C VAL A 648 -53.67 -7.01 94.55
N GLY A 649 -53.30 -5.73 94.42
CA GLY A 649 -53.73 -4.69 95.38
C GLY A 649 -53.30 -5.01 96.82
N ARG A 650 -54.27 -5.15 97.74
CA ARG A 650 -54.04 -5.56 99.15
C ARG A 650 -54.12 -7.07 99.38
N SER A 651 -54.49 -7.86 98.36
CA SER A 651 -54.57 -9.31 98.43
C SER A 651 -53.28 -9.95 97.92
N PHE A 652 -52.88 -11.06 98.52
CA PHE A 652 -51.73 -11.83 98.05
C PHE A 652 -51.81 -13.31 98.41
N VAL A 653 -51.10 -14.10 97.63
CA VAL A 653 -50.71 -15.47 97.94
C VAL A 653 -49.20 -15.50 97.99
N VAL A 654 -48.66 -15.98 99.10
CA VAL A 654 -47.23 -16.15 99.29
C VAL A 654 -46.97 -17.62 99.58
N ILE A 655 -46.11 -18.24 98.77
CA ILE A 655 -45.63 -19.60 98.98
C ILE A 655 -44.18 -19.46 99.44
N HIS A 656 -43.84 -20.04 100.59
CA HIS A 656 -42.48 -20.04 101.15
C HIS A 656 -42.18 -21.42 101.76
N SER A 657 -40.94 -21.63 102.21
CA SER A 657 -40.49 -22.94 102.72
C SER A 657 -41.23 -23.49 103.94
N GLY A 658 -42.01 -22.64 104.63
CA GLY A 658 -42.78 -23.00 105.83
C GLY A 658 -44.29 -23.19 105.61
N GLY A 659 -44.83 -22.86 104.43
CA GLY A 659 -46.27 -22.93 104.17
C GLY A 659 -46.77 -22.03 103.03
N VAL A 660 -48.10 -21.93 102.91
CA VAL A 660 -48.80 -21.05 101.98
C VAL A 660 -49.62 -20.04 102.77
N ASP A 661 -49.23 -18.77 102.68
CA ASP A 661 -49.95 -17.64 103.26
C ASP A 661 -50.92 -17.06 102.23
N ILE A 662 -52.20 -17.01 102.60
CA ILE A 662 -53.25 -16.42 101.77
C ILE A 662 -53.91 -15.29 102.56
N VAL A 663 -53.81 -14.07 102.06
CA VAL A 663 -54.41 -12.88 102.69
C VAL A 663 -55.28 -12.14 101.69
N GLY A 664 -56.53 -11.92 102.05
CA GLY A 664 -57.46 -11.10 101.30
C GLY A 664 -58.70 -10.73 102.12
N PRO A 665 -59.45 -9.68 101.74
CA PRO A 665 -60.69 -9.29 102.42
C PRO A 665 -61.74 -10.41 102.45
N LYS A 666 -61.68 -11.33 101.47
CA LYS A 666 -62.51 -12.53 101.35
C LYS A 666 -61.72 -13.61 100.61
N ILE A 667 -61.71 -14.83 101.15
CA ILE A 667 -61.07 -16.01 100.53
C ILE A 667 -62.20 -16.98 100.17
N ASN A 668 -62.40 -17.25 98.88
CA ASN A 668 -63.38 -18.22 98.41
C ASN A 668 -62.68 -19.56 98.14
N LEU A 669 -62.89 -20.54 99.01
CA LEU A 669 -62.43 -21.93 98.82
C LEU A 669 -63.59 -22.74 98.22
N ASN A 670 -63.38 -23.42 97.09
CA ASN A 670 -64.39 -24.18 96.35
C ASN A 670 -65.58 -23.37 95.77
N GLY A 671 -65.45 -22.05 95.60
CA GLY A 671 -66.46 -21.18 94.99
C GLY A 671 -66.06 -20.74 93.57
N GLY A 672 -66.95 -20.93 92.59
CA GLY A 672 -66.69 -20.67 91.17
C GLY A 672 -66.58 -19.18 90.81
N GLY A 673 -65.35 -18.70 90.60
CA GLY A 673 -65.07 -17.47 89.87
C GLY A 673 -64.80 -17.77 88.39
N SER A 674 -65.14 -16.84 87.50
CA SER A 674 -64.83 -16.98 86.07
C SER A 674 -63.35 -16.65 85.83
N PRO A 675 -62.56 -17.53 85.17
CA PRO A 675 -61.18 -17.23 84.85
C PRO A 675 -61.11 -16.08 83.84
N GLY A 676 -60.09 -15.22 83.97
CA GLY A 676 -59.76 -14.23 82.94
C GLY A 676 -59.29 -14.91 81.65
N THR A 677 -59.59 -14.30 80.50
CA THR A 677 -59.15 -14.83 79.19
C THR A 677 -57.67 -14.46 78.97
N PRO A 678 -56.80 -15.39 78.53
CA PRO A 678 -55.43 -15.07 78.16
C PRO A 678 -55.39 -14.01 77.05
N VAL A 679 -54.37 -13.15 77.08
CA VAL A 679 -54.14 -12.14 76.03
C VAL A 679 -53.94 -12.85 74.68
N SER A 680 -54.64 -12.39 73.64
CA SER A 680 -54.49 -12.95 72.29
C SER A 680 -53.06 -12.72 71.77
N THR A 681 -52.41 -13.79 71.31
CA THR A 681 -51.10 -13.72 70.66
C THR A 681 -51.23 -13.04 69.30
N LEU A 682 -50.45 -11.99 69.05
CA LEU A 682 -50.24 -11.49 67.70
C LEU A 682 -49.36 -12.50 66.96
N GLN A 683 -49.82 -13.01 65.83
CA GLN A 683 -48.99 -13.86 64.99
C GLN A 683 -48.04 -12.97 64.17
N PRO A 684 -46.75 -13.30 64.09
CA PRO A 684 -45.87 -12.65 63.15
C PRO A 684 -46.33 -13.02 61.74
N SER A 685 -46.37 -12.04 60.85
CA SER A 685 -46.36 -12.32 59.42
C SER A 685 -45.05 -13.02 59.10
N VAL A 686 -45.13 -14.29 58.74
CA VAL A 686 -43.97 -15.06 58.24
C VAL A 686 -43.50 -14.34 56.97
N LEU A 687 -42.23 -13.94 56.94
CA LEU A 687 -41.58 -13.63 55.67
C LEU A 687 -41.56 -14.93 54.89
N GLU A 688 -42.40 -15.04 53.84
CA GLU A 688 -42.33 -16.17 52.93
C GLU A 688 -40.90 -16.28 52.42
N VAL A 689 -40.38 -17.50 52.49
CA VAL A 689 -39.10 -17.88 51.90
C VAL A 689 -39.18 -17.50 50.42
N LEU A 690 -38.26 -16.66 49.94
CA LEU A 690 -37.91 -16.70 48.51
C LEU A 690 -37.42 -18.12 48.29
N THR A 691 -38.25 -18.95 47.65
CA THR A 691 -37.97 -20.36 47.40
C THR A 691 -36.56 -20.47 46.82
N ASP A 692 -35.72 -21.29 47.46
CA ASP A 692 -34.48 -21.78 46.85
C ASP A 692 -34.92 -22.63 45.63
N ASP A 693 -35.16 -21.99 44.48
CA ASP A 693 -35.13 -22.69 43.21
C ASP A 693 -33.66 -23.02 42.94
N GLU A 694 -33.30 -24.30 43.06
CA GLU A 694 -32.04 -24.85 42.51
C GLU A 694 -32.08 -24.96 40.97
N GLY A 695 -32.78 -24.04 40.31
CA GLY A 695 -32.78 -23.84 38.86
C GLY A 695 -32.10 -22.51 38.54
N ASP A 696 -31.22 -22.50 37.52
CA ASP A 696 -30.61 -21.30 36.95
C ASP A 696 -31.63 -20.17 36.82
N ASP A 697 -31.61 -19.19 37.72
CA ASP A 697 -32.28 -17.92 37.49
C ASP A 697 -31.28 -16.76 37.44
N LYS A 698 -31.38 -16.07 36.32
CA LYS A 698 -30.85 -14.73 36.12
C LYS A 698 -31.71 -13.80 36.99
N GLY A 699 -31.37 -13.71 38.28
CA GLY A 699 -31.91 -12.68 39.15
C GLY A 699 -31.41 -11.30 38.74
N GLU A 700 -32.02 -10.71 37.72
CA GLU A 700 -31.93 -9.29 37.41
C GLU A 700 -32.52 -8.48 38.57
N CYS A 701 -31.77 -7.46 39.00
CA CYS A 701 -32.32 -6.37 39.78
C CYS A 701 -33.09 -5.43 38.84
N GLU A 702 -34.31 -5.81 38.43
CA GLU A 702 -35.24 -4.89 37.78
C GLU A 702 -36.39 -4.50 38.73
N LYS A 703 -36.61 -3.20 38.86
CA LYS A 703 -37.83 -2.63 39.46
C LYS A 703 -38.96 -2.65 38.43
N ASN A 704 -40.10 -3.22 38.79
CA ASN A 704 -41.36 -3.11 38.06
C ASN A 704 -41.74 -1.65 37.71
N ARG A 705 -42.03 -1.42 36.43
CA ARG A 705 -43.25 -0.74 35.95
C ARG A 705 -43.95 -1.66 34.95
N ASP A 706 -45.12 -2.16 35.33
CA ASP A 706 -46.28 -2.69 34.57
C ASP A 706 -46.08 -3.09 33.09
N SER A 707 -46.30 -4.36 32.71
CA SER A 707 -47.64 -4.97 32.48
C SER A 707 -47.57 -6.34 31.76
N ASP A 708 -48.35 -7.29 32.28
CA ASP A 708 -49.00 -8.48 31.68
C ASP A 708 -48.21 -9.44 30.76
N ALA A 709 -47.97 -10.70 31.16
CA ALA A 709 -48.89 -11.85 31.33
C ALA A 709 -48.55 -12.91 30.25
N GLY A 710 -48.39 -14.21 30.50
CA GLY A 710 -48.43 -14.99 31.73
C GLY A 710 -48.20 -16.48 31.42
N SER A 711 -47.87 -17.23 32.48
CA SER A 711 -48.23 -18.64 32.78
C SER A 711 -47.91 -19.73 31.74
N GLY A 712 -47.23 -20.83 32.05
CA GLY A 712 -46.81 -21.42 33.32
C GLY A 712 -46.60 -22.94 33.13
N GLY A 713 -45.96 -23.60 34.11
CA GLY A 713 -46.18 -25.04 34.36
C GLY A 713 -44.95 -25.95 34.54
N ASN A 714 -44.53 -26.06 35.80
CA ASN A 714 -44.26 -27.28 36.59
C ASN A 714 -43.10 -28.26 36.31
N ASP A 715 -42.24 -28.32 37.33
CA ASP A 715 -41.87 -29.44 38.22
C ASP A 715 -40.84 -30.54 37.84
N ASP A 716 -39.98 -30.73 38.84
CA ASP A 716 -39.23 -31.91 39.30
C ASP A 716 -37.83 -32.21 38.77
N GLN A 717 -36.84 -31.90 39.63
CA GLN A 717 -35.42 -32.23 39.52
C GLN A 717 -35.13 -33.53 40.30
N LEU A 718 -34.59 -34.53 39.60
CA LEU A 718 -33.88 -35.69 40.16
C LEU A 718 -32.40 -35.55 39.78
N ASP A 719 -31.55 -35.67 40.80
CA ASP A 719 -30.09 -35.66 40.78
C ASP A 719 -29.51 -36.40 39.57
N ASN A 720 -28.84 -35.68 38.66
CA ASN A 720 -28.30 -36.24 37.42
C ASN A 720 -26.92 -35.65 37.07
N PRO A 721 -26.02 -36.45 36.47
CA PRO A 721 -24.66 -36.04 36.13
C PRO A 721 -24.65 -34.86 35.15
N LYS A 722 -23.64 -33.99 35.23
CA LYS A 722 -23.47 -32.81 34.37
C LYS A 722 -23.65 -33.19 32.90
N LYS A 723 -24.72 -32.68 32.28
CA LYS A 723 -24.98 -32.81 30.85
C LYS A 723 -24.58 -31.53 30.13
N TYR A 724 -23.80 -31.67 29.07
CA TYR A 724 -23.45 -30.63 28.12
C TYR A 724 -24.51 -30.58 27.02
N TYR A 725 -25.07 -29.41 26.78
CA TYR A 725 -26.07 -29.16 25.74
C TYR A 725 -25.41 -28.35 24.63
N LEU A 726 -25.17 -28.97 23.47
CA LEU A 726 -24.58 -28.30 22.31
C LEU A 726 -25.63 -28.12 21.22
N ARG A 727 -25.73 -26.91 20.67
CA ARG A 727 -26.56 -26.59 19.52
C ARG A 727 -25.75 -25.72 18.57
N PHE A 728 -25.77 -26.04 17.28
CA PHE A 728 -25.00 -25.32 16.27
C PHE A 728 -25.94 -24.46 15.43
N HIS A 729 -25.52 -23.22 15.16
CA HIS A 729 -26.24 -22.27 14.32
C HIS A 729 -25.41 -22.02 13.06
N PHE A 730 -25.99 -22.25 11.89
CA PHE A 730 -25.31 -22.08 10.62
C PHE A 730 -25.96 -20.95 9.81
N THR A 731 -25.16 -19.96 9.46
CA THR A 731 -25.53 -18.84 8.60
C THR A 731 -24.50 -18.69 7.48
N ASP A 732 -24.90 -18.05 6.38
CA ASP A 732 -23.97 -17.62 5.33
C ASP A 732 -23.19 -16.35 5.71
N ASP A 733 -22.30 -15.90 4.85
CA ASP A 733 -21.47 -14.70 5.06
C ASP A 733 -22.30 -13.40 5.21
N SER A 734 -23.59 -13.44 4.90
CA SER A 734 -24.55 -12.34 5.07
C SER A 734 -25.45 -12.52 6.29
N SER A 735 -25.15 -13.48 7.17
CA SER A 735 -25.94 -13.84 8.36
C SER A 735 -27.35 -14.37 8.07
N ILE A 736 -27.60 -14.90 6.87
CA ILE A 736 -28.87 -15.56 6.54
C ILE A 736 -28.79 -17.03 7.02
N PRO A 737 -29.77 -17.51 7.80
CA PRO A 737 -29.75 -18.88 8.32
C PRO A 737 -29.94 -19.92 7.23
N TYR A 738 -29.23 -21.06 7.35
CA TYR A 738 -29.44 -22.24 6.52
C TYR A 738 -30.72 -23.00 6.94
N ALA A 739 -31.86 -22.33 6.80
CA ALA A 739 -33.17 -22.83 7.20
C ALA A 739 -33.50 -24.16 6.50
N ASN A 740 -34.08 -25.12 7.24
CA ASN A 740 -34.53 -26.41 6.70
C ASN A 740 -33.43 -27.17 5.92
N THR A 741 -32.16 -26.95 6.22
CA THR A 741 -31.05 -27.65 5.54
C THR A 741 -30.71 -28.94 6.26
N LYS A 742 -30.50 -30.03 5.52
CA LYS A 742 -30.11 -31.32 6.12
C LYS A 742 -28.66 -31.28 6.59
N TYR A 743 -28.33 -32.02 7.63
CA TYR A 743 -26.98 -32.16 8.14
C TYR A 743 -26.70 -33.57 8.65
N ILE A 744 -25.41 -33.90 8.81
CA ILE A 744 -24.93 -35.07 9.52
C ILE A 744 -23.98 -34.63 10.64
N ALA A 745 -24.30 -34.98 11.87
CA ALA A 745 -23.44 -34.83 13.04
C ALA A 745 -22.64 -36.12 13.29
N TYR A 746 -21.35 -35.99 13.54
CA TYR A 746 -20.42 -37.07 13.87
C TYR A 746 -19.94 -36.89 15.31
N PHE A 747 -20.04 -37.94 16.10
CA PHE A 747 -19.66 -37.96 17.52
C PHE A 747 -18.33 -38.70 17.72
N ALA A 748 -17.65 -38.41 18.83
CA ALA A 748 -16.34 -38.99 19.15
C ALA A 748 -16.35 -40.52 19.31
N ASP A 749 -17.50 -41.12 19.63
CA ASP A 749 -17.71 -42.57 19.70
C ASP A 749 -17.86 -43.26 18.32
N GLY A 750 -17.76 -42.48 17.23
CA GLY A 750 -17.89 -42.95 15.85
C GLY A 750 -19.33 -43.08 15.36
N THR A 751 -20.33 -42.73 16.19
CA THR A 751 -21.73 -42.68 15.75
C THR A 751 -21.98 -41.44 14.89
N LYS A 752 -22.94 -41.55 13.97
CA LYS A 752 -23.42 -40.43 13.15
C LYS A 752 -24.93 -40.26 13.30
N ARG A 753 -25.39 -39.03 13.21
CA ARG A 753 -26.82 -38.69 13.24
C ARG A 753 -27.17 -37.69 12.15
N GLU A 754 -28.21 -38.01 11.39
CA GLU A 754 -28.73 -37.13 10.34
C GLU A 754 -29.89 -36.32 10.90
N GLY A 755 -29.94 -35.03 10.59
CA GLY A 755 -30.97 -34.11 11.04
C GLY A 755 -31.28 -33.04 10.00
N MET A 756 -32.24 -32.17 10.31
CA MET A 756 -32.63 -31.04 9.49
C MET A 756 -32.73 -29.82 10.38
N MET A 757 -32.15 -28.70 9.94
CA MET A 757 -32.14 -27.46 10.72
C MET A 757 -33.55 -26.87 10.79
N ASP A 758 -33.82 -26.10 11.84
CA ASP A 758 -35.07 -25.33 11.95
C ASP A 758 -35.07 -24.11 11.00
N ASP A 759 -36.15 -23.34 11.04
CA ASP A 759 -36.33 -22.15 10.20
C ASP A 759 -35.29 -21.05 10.49
N ASP A 760 -34.65 -21.10 11.66
CA ASP A 760 -33.61 -20.17 12.10
C ASP A 760 -32.20 -20.74 11.91
N GLY A 761 -32.03 -21.87 11.20
CA GLY A 761 -30.71 -22.42 10.87
C GLY A 761 -29.99 -23.12 12.02
N TYR A 762 -30.71 -23.52 13.07
CA TYR A 762 -30.15 -24.28 14.18
C TYR A 762 -30.33 -25.78 14.00
N THR A 763 -29.33 -26.57 14.44
CA THR A 763 -29.47 -28.02 14.62
C THR A 763 -30.40 -28.35 15.79
N GLU A 764 -30.73 -29.64 15.95
CA GLU A 764 -31.22 -30.14 17.24
C GLU A 764 -30.17 -29.94 18.35
N VAL A 765 -30.60 -30.03 19.61
CA VAL A 765 -29.70 -29.99 20.77
C VAL A 765 -29.08 -31.37 20.99
N PHE A 766 -27.76 -31.44 20.98
CA PHE A 766 -27.00 -32.62 21.35
C PHE A 766 -26.70 -32.59 22.85
N ILE A 767 -27.17 -33.61 23.56
CA ILE A 767 -26.99 -33.77 25.00
C ILE A 767 -25.88 -34.79 25.24
N LYS A 768 -24.85 -34.43 26.00
CA LYS A 768 -23.69 -35.28 26.29
C LYS A 768 -23.33 -35.28 27.77
N ASP A 769 -22.96 -36.43 28.30
CA ASP A 769 -22.62 -36.56 29.73
C ASP A 769 -21.13 -36.28 30.02
N ILE A 770 -20.32 -36.06 28.96
CA ILE A 770 -18.88 -35.71 29.01
C ILE A 770 -18.55 -34.67 27.93
N GLU A 771 -17.43 -33.96 28.08
CA GLU A 771 -16.92 -33.02 27.07
C GLU A 771 -16.34 -33.80 25.86
N GLU A 772 -16.90 -33.59 24.67
CA GLU A 772 -16.49 -34.26 23.44
C GLU A 772 -16.62 -33.37 22.19
N GLU A 773 -15.84 -33.67 21.16
CA GLU A 773 -15.91 -32.96 19.87
C GLU A 773 -17.04 -33.52 19.00
N ILE A 774 -17.93 -32.64 18.54
CA ILE A 774 -19.01 -32.96 17.59
C ILE A 774 -18.73 -32.22 16.29
N LYS A 775 -18.62 -32.96 15.18
CA LYS A 775 -18.46 -32.38 13.83
C LYS A 775 -19.78 -32.41 13.09
N VAL A 776 -20.27 -31.25 12.66
CA VAL A 776 -21.52 -31.15 11.89
C VAL A 776 -21.20 -30.78 10.45
N HIS A 777 -21.65 -31.61 9.51
CA HIS A 777 -21.54 -31.36 8.08
C HIS A 777 -22.92 -31.04 7.52
N LEU A 778 -23.05 -29.87 6.91
CA LEU A 778 -24.22 -29.50 6.12
C LEU A 778 -24.28 -30.35 4.84
N LEU A 779 -25.46 -30.87 4.52
CA LEU A 779 -25.77 -31.52 3.25
C LEU A 779 -26.45 -30.48 2.35
N ILE A 780 -25.63 -29.59 1.81
CA ILE A 780 -26.05 -28.51 0.89
C ILE A 780 -26.00 -29.00 -0.55
#